data_AF-A0A9E3P296-F1
#
_entry.id   AF-A0A9E3P296-F1
#
_cell.length_a   1.000
_cell.length_b   1.000
_cell.length_c   1.000
_cell.angle_alpha   90.00
_cell.angle_beta   90.00
_cell.angle_gamma   90.00
#
_symmetry.space_group_name_H-M   'P 1'
#
loop_
_entity.id
_entity.type
_entity.pdbx_description
1 polymer ?
#
loop_
_entity_poly.entity_id
_entity_poly.type
_entity_poly.pdbx_seq_one_letter_code
_entity_poly.pdbx_strand_id
1 'polypeptide(L)'
;MRKSSWILVAVISAVGCARASSAPTKPASSVAPGVVVASPRDAGDAGDALEVDRGGLDALTRREVCMMPVAARAAARPGVAPYARASGTCGTDYFCDVVTEPPAGADACFVATGNIARAEAASRRAVRAPSAASAPWDKRTPPRFMDRVDSHLHLDEAETALLNENGFVVLDRLGYASYAVAFHDVFQQQLPVYVGVDAIFNAVFQGSQTLLGQLEMTKLGPKLVKMIDRLRATLAASRGRYDAETADDLDLYLSVAHALLHPSKEGRPRDPATAMTAAAIVQHARTASGLETISVMGRERMIDFSQFVPRGHYAESSFGESFGGKDEILTLHDYFPAMMWLSRFELNLVSRSCRSSEPGVAPDPSETPREARDALALADLVARAGLLAELKVFEDAYATFAGRREDVSVPDLLALAAKAKIGLRDPDAPSKLKDAIGEGFRRTARIHFMPEGADELPVILTLFGPRIAPDTAPLTRLVHDAVPGRTKLGGADVAYVLGHDRAKTYLAGDLAKHPSLAAALDQSRADVAAATRGARDVYGAWLGAALHLADRPDGVAPSFMKTDAFADMRMSSALAVYAQIRHTFVLLAGQGYDAYGCEIPDGWVEPAVAVYDGLLAWARAARAAVPAQTAYLRRVEDILGMLRSIAITELAGAPLSEPQRRWLGMVAEYTPVGGYGDSGEPPKYTGWYFDLFPDREIGAQRGVDLVADYFTLTNPGEVRYLGVEKAALGVFVVDTGGETRAMVGPIAKTYETFAPTERRLDDEAARKIDARNKRAGWLGFMAPQRPDPAIAARLFKCHDGARVVVRTGSAASEVSVSLLDHHGDALGPAVTAAVGREPKVFAFTLPDAVRDSRRGVEGLQLQMGRWSHVVGVSAYRNDVGDDPLSPAPESWFDVDLGGPRAAP
;
A
#
# COMPACT_ATOMS: atom_id res chain seq x y z
N MET A 1 5.46 56.69 -18.38
CA MET A 1 4.86 57.80 -17.61
C MET A 1 4.29 57.19 -16.32
N ARG A 2 4.70 57.61 -15.11
CA ARG A 2 3.94 58.51 -14.18
C ARG A 2 2.46 58.07 -14.02
N LYS A 3 1.89 57.76 -12.84
CA LYS A 3 2.19 57.95 -11.39
C LYS A 3 1.47 56.82 -10.58
N SER A 4 1.88 56.40 -9.37
CA SER A 4 1.54 56.94 -8.01
C SER A 4 0.01 57.08 -7.79
N SER A 5 -0.66 56.65 -6.69
CA SER A 5 -0.32 56.61 -5.25
C SER A 5 -1.32 55.70 -4.46
N TRP A 6 -0.93 54.89 -3.46
CA TRP A 6 -0.97 55.08 -1.98
C TRP A 6 -2.35 55.25 -1.27
N ILE A 7 -2.64 54.32 -0.32
CA ILE A 7 -3.35 54.45 1.01
C ILE A 7 -4.84 54.91 1.01
N LEU A 8 -5.83 54.36 1.76
CA LEU A 8 -5.94 54.22 3.23
C LEU A 8 -7.07 53.26 3.67
N VAL A 9 -6.88 52.70 4.87
CA VAL A 9 -7.87 51.97 5.70
C VAL A 9 -9.04 52.87 6.13
N ALA A 10 -10.26 52.31 6.18
CA ALA A 10 -11.29 52.73 7.13
C ALA A 10 -12.35 51.65 7.37
N VAL A 11 -12.59 51.32 8.64
CA VAL A 11 -13.75 50.54 9.13
C VAL A 11 -14.96 51.46 9.26
N ILE A 12 -16.15 50.99 8.86
CA ILE A 12 -17.43 51.49 9.39
C ILE A 12 -18.35 50.30 9.66
N SER A 13 -18.80 50.16 10.91
CA SER A 13 -19.94 49.34 11.29
C SER A 13 -21.22 50.19 11.29
N ALA A 14 -22.33 49.66 10.78
CA ALA A 14 -23.66 50.19 11.07
C ALA A 14 -24.72 49.07 11.09
N VAL A 15 -25.56 49.12 12.12
CA VAL A 15 -26.61 48.15 12.47
C VAL A 15 -27.80 48.21 11.51
N GLY A 16 -28.47 47.07 11.29
CA GLY A 16 -29.81 47.06 10.68
C GLY A 16 -30.49 45.69 10.66
N CYS A 17 -31.35 45.40 11.64
CA CYS A 17 -32.29 44.27 11.53
C CYS A 17 -33.40 44.59 10.52
N ALA A 18 -33.48 43.84 9.43
CA ALA A 18 -34.68 43.77 8.57
C ALA A 18 -34.80 42.38 7.93
N ARG A 19 -36.02 41.85 7.86
CA ARG A 19 -36.37 40.68 7.04
C ARG A 19 -36.44 41.09 5.56
N ALA A 20 -35.84 40.31 4.65
CA ALA A 20 -36.50 39.75 3.45
C ALA A 20 -35.49 39.24 2.38
N SER A 21 -35.80 38.05 1.84
CA SER A 21 -35.60 37.53 0.46
C SER A 21 -34.34 37.79 -0.39
N SER A 22 -34.06 36.76 -1.21
CA SER A 22 -33.32 36.71 -2.51
C SER A 22 -31.78 36.68 -2.51
N ALA A 23 -31.27 35.76 -3.34
CA ALA A 23 -29.87 35.60 -3.78
C ALA A 23 -29.68 36.31 -5.15
N PRO A 24 -28.57 36.12 -5.93
CA PRO A 24 -27.26 35.49 -5.67
C PRO A 24 -26.06 36.37 -6.13
N THR A 25 -24.80 35.87 -6.09
CA THR A 25 -23.87 35.75 -7.27
C THR A 25 -22.41 35.33 -6.93
N LYS A 26 -21.75 34.70 -7.93
CA LYS A 26 -20.32 34.28 -8.10
C LYS A 26 -19.36 35.51 -8.22
N PRO A 27 -17.99 35.42 -8.16
CA PRO A 27 -17.06 34.50 -8.87
C PRO A 27 -15.92 33.95 -7.98
N ALA A 28 -14.77 33.35 -8.41
CA ALA A 28 -14.10 33.23 -9.73
C ALA A 28 -13.33 31.88 -9.89
N SER A 29 -12.31 31.81 -10.76
CA SER A 29 -11.60 30.57 -11.16
C SER A 29 -10.13 30.77 -11.60
N SER A 30 -9.29 29.72 -11.49
CA SER A 30 -8.05 29.46 -12.27
C SER A 30 -7.74 27.94 -12.13
N VAL A 31 -7.53 27.07 -13.15
CA VAL A 31 -6.73 27.07 -14.42
C VAL A 31 -5.23 27.00 -14.09
N ALA A 32 -4.38 26.04 -14.52
CA ALA A 32 -4.41 24.79 -15.32
C ALA A 32 -3.10 23.98 -14.97
N PRO A 33 -2.48 23.05 -15.76
CA PRO A 33 -2.86 22.30 -16.97
C PRO A 33 -2.65 20.76 -16.87
N GLY A 34 -2.86 20.02 -17.96
CA GLY A 34 -2.66 18.55 -18.05
C GLY A 34 -1.59 18.12 -19.07
N VAL A 35 -1.34 16.81 -19.20
CA VAL A 35 -0.42 16.17 -20.15
C VAL A 35 -1.09 14.94 -20.80
N VAL A 36 -0.73 14.62 -22.05
CA VAL A 36 -1.38 13.63 -22.93
C VAL A 36 -0.33 12.73 -23.60
N VAL A 37 -0.53 11.40 -23.56
CA VAL A 37 0.04 10.37 -24.46
C VAL A 37 -0.96 9.19 -24.44
N ALA A 38 -1.77 8.91 -25.48
CA ALA A 38 -1.51 8.26 -26.78
C ALA A 38 -1.25 6.73 -26.70
N SER A 39 -2.08 5.94 -27.41
CA SER A 39 -2.00 4.47 -27.52
C SER A 39 -1.84 4.03 -28.98
N PRO A 40 -1.09 2.95 -29.27
CA PRO A 40 -1.06 2.33 -30.60
C PRO A 40 -2.19 1.29 -30.75
N ARG A 41 -2.82 1.27 -31.93
CA ARG A 41 -3.62 0.14 -32.45
C ARG A 41 -2.89 -0.37 -33.69
N ASP A 42 -2.88 -1.69 -33.90
CA ASP A 42 -3.30 -2.35 -35.16
C ASP A 42 -3.06 -3.88 -35.13
N ALA A 43 -3.80 -4.58 -36.01
CA ALA A 43 -3.90 -6.04 -36.23
C ALA A 43 -4.63 -6.87 -35.14
N GLY A 44 -5.55 -7.80 -35.47
CA GLY A 44 -6.14 -8.14 -36.78
C GLY A 44 -7.02 -9.40 -36.73
N ASP A 45 -8.30 -9.26 -37.11
CA ASP A 45 -9.37 -10.26 -37.39
C ASP A 45 -9.60 -11.52 -36.49
N ALA A 46 -10.65 -11.38 -35.67
CA ALA A 46 -11.89 -12.17 -35.68
C ALA A 46 -11.89 -13.71 -35.88
N GLY A 47 -12.49 -14.40 -34.91
CA GLY A 47 -13.20 -15.66 -35.09
C GLY A 47 -14.50 -15.63 -34.29
N ASP A 48 -15.63 -15.99 -34.92
CA ASP A 48 -17.02 -15.77 -34.47
C ASP A 48 -17.26 -15.95 -32.96
N ALA A 49 -17.16 -14.84 -32.22
CA ALA A 49 -18.01 -14.65 -31.05
C ALA A 49 -19.45 -14.52 -31.53
N LEU A 50 -20.41 -15.00 -30.74
CA LEU A 50 -21.81 -14.60 -30.91
C LEU A 50 -21.89 -13.09 -30.69
N GLU A 51 -21.90 -12.30 -31.77
CA GLU A 51 -22.24 -10.89 -31.70
C GLU A 51 -23.55 -10.77 -30.93
N VAL A 52 -23.47 -10.19 -29.73
CA VAL A 52 -24.66 -9.75 -29.02
C VAL A 52 -25.18 -8.60 -29.85
N ASP A 53 -26.14 -8.87 -30.77
CA ASP A 53 -26.88 -7.87 -31.53
C ASP A 53 -27.20 -6.72 -30.59
N ARG A 54 -26.48 -5.60 -30.71
CA ARG A 54 -26.50 -4.54 -29.71
C ARG A 54 -27.85 -3.84 -29.65
N GLY A 55 -28.74 -4.10 -30.63
CA GLY A 55 -30.19 -3.90 -30.53
C GLY A 55 -30.58 -2.55 -29.97
N GLY A 56 -29.98 -1.48 -30.53
CA GLY A 56 -30.27 -0.10 -30.17
C GLY A 56 -29.72 0.41 -28.83
N LEU A 57 -29.08 -0.40 -27.97
CA LEU A 57 -28.50 0.09 -26.71
C LEU A 57 -27.44 1.19 -26.92
N ASP A 58 -26.67 1.06 -28.00
CA ASP A 58 -25.65 2.03 -28.42
C ASP A 58 -26.29 3.33 -28.94
N ALA A 59 -27.48 3.22 -29.54
CA ALA A 59 -28.26 4.33 -30.10
C ALA A 59 -29.15 5.05 -29.06
N LEU A 60 -29.32 4.50 -27.86
CA LEU A 60 -30.09 5.14 -26.78
C LEU A 60 -29.34 6.36 -26.24
N THR A 61 -29.91 7.54 -26.43
CA THR A 61 -29.37 8.78 -25.85
C THR A 61 -29.67 8.89 -24.36
N ARG A 62 -28.84 9.66 -23.64
CA ARG A 62 -29.10 10.04 -22.25
C ARG A 62 -30.51 10.59 -22.02
N ARG A 63 -31.02 11.39 -22.97
CA ARG A 63 -32.34 12.03 -22.87
C ARG A 63 -33.47 11.01 -22.93
N GLU A 64 -33.38 10.02 -23.80
CA GLU A 64 -34.38 8.96 -23.92
C GLU A 64 -34.39 8.09 -22.67
N VAL A 65 -33.22 7.60 -22.23
CA VAL A 65 -33.10 6.73 -21.04
C VAL A 65 -33.60 7.40 -19.77
N CYS A 66 -33.34 8.69 -19.58
CA CYS A 66 -33.86 9.43 -18.43
C CYS A 66 -35.38 9.65 -18.44
N MET A 67 -36.06 9.43 -19.57
CA MET A 67 -37.52 9.48 -19.69
C MET A 67 -38.18 8.09 -19.81
N MET A 68 -37.40 7.01 -19.99
CA MET A 68 -37.91 5.65 -20.07
C MET A 68 -38.53 5.17 -18.75
N PRO A 69 -39.55 4.27 -18.80
CA PRO A 69 -40.15 3.70 -17.60
C PRO A 69 -39.14 2.88 -16.80
N VAL A 70 -39.07 3.16 -15.51
CA VAL A 70 -38.14 2.52 -14.57
C VAL A 70 -38.74 1.22 -14.02
N ALA A 71 -37.96 0.13 -14.09
CA ALA A 71 -38.33 -1.20 -13.62
C ALA A 71 -38.14 -1.40 -12.10
N ALA A 72 -37.13 -0.76 -11.49
CA ALA A 72 -36.85 -0.83 -10.04
C ALA A 72 -36.11 0.43 -9.53
N ARG A 73 -36.26 0.78 -8.24
CA ARG A 73 -35.72 2.01 -7.61
C ARG A 73 -35.05 1.75 -6.25
N ALA A 74 -33.96 2.48 -5.96
CA ALA A 74 -33.33 2.60 -4.64
C ALA A 74 -33.31 4.08 -4.15
N ALA A 75 -33.35 4.32 -2.83
CA ALA A 75 -33.57 5.64 -2.20
C ALA A 75 -32.45 6.08 -1.21
N ALA A 76 -32.37 7.38 -0.91
CA ALA A 76 -31.40 8.00 0.01
C ALA A 76 -31.98 8.39 1.39
N ARG A 77 -31.13 8.67 2.40
CA ARG A 77 -31.50 8.95 3.82
C ARG A 77 -31.30 10.44 4.22
N PRO A 78 -32.16 11.10 5.05
CA PRO A 78 -32.09 12.57 5.28
C PRO A 78 -32.08 13.11 6.75
N GLY A 79 -31.43 14.28 6.98
CA GLY A 79 -31.94 15.41 7.82
C GLY A 79 -31.26 15.82 9.16
N VAL A 80 -30.70 17.05 9.25
CA VAL A 80 -30.34 17.82 10.50
C VAL A 80 -30.35 19.35 10.26
N ALA A 81 -30.60 20.20 11.29
CA ALA A 81 -30.38 21.66 11.27
C ALA A 81 -29.90 22.22 12.66
N PRO A 82 -29.17 23.35 12.74
CA PRO A 82 -28.42 23.76 13.96
C PRO A 82 -29.08 24.83 14.87
N TYR A 83 -28.58 24.89 16.12
CA TYR A 83 -28.93 25.81 17.20
C TYR A 83 -27.95 27.01 17.31
N ALA A 84 -28.32 28.08 18.03
CA ALA A 84 -27.48 29.27 18.24
C ALA A 84 -27.48 29.73 19.72
N ARG A 85 -26.31 30.18 20.21
CA ARG A 85 -26.13 30.74 21.57
C ARG A 85 -25.17 31.94 21.59
N ALA A 86 -25.20 32.69 22.69
CA ALA A 86 -24.56 33.98 22.84
C ALA A 86 -23.01 33.92 22.89
N SER A 87 -22.37 34.98 22.39
CA SER A 87 -20.91 35.17 22.42
C SER A 87 -20.44 36.02 23.61
N GLY A 88 -19.25 35.71 24.12
CA GLY A 88 -18.44 36.66 24.88
C GLY A 88 -17.39 37.29 23.95
N THR A 89 -17.05 38.56 24.16
CA THR A 89 -16.02 39.27 23.40
C THR A 89 -15.03 39.97 24.33
N CYS A 90 -13.75 40.02 23.95
CA CYS A 90 -12.69 40.69 24.71
C CYS A 90 -12.67 42.21 24.47
N GLY A 91 -13.81 42.88 24.60
CA GLY A 91 -13.93 44.30 24.29
C GLY A 91 -13.79 44.58 22.79
N THR A 92 -12.85 45.44 22.40
CA THR A 92 -12.68 45.91 21.01
C THR A 92 -11.73 45.08 20.15
N ASP A 93 -11.04 44.09 20.73
CA ASP A 93 -10.18 43.20 19.95
C ASP A 93 -11.01 42.05 19.36
N TYR A 94 -11.17 42.09 18.03
CA TYR A 94 -11.93 41.09 17.27
C TYR A 94 -11.18 39.75 17.11
N PHE A 95 -9.90 39.67 17.50
CA PHE A 95 -9.03 38.49 17.33
C PHE A 95 -8.50 37.94 18.66
N CYS A 96 -9.23 38.13 19.75
CA CYS A 96 -8.83 37.65 21.07
C CYS A 96 -9.04 36.13 21.25
N ASP A 97 -7.95 35.36 21.16
CA ASP A 97 -7.97 33.89 21.34
C ASP A 97 -8.13 33.44 22.81
N VAL A 98 -7.86 34.31 23.80
CA VAL A 98 -7.83 33.95 25.23
C VAL A 98 -8.51 35.00 26.11
N VAL A 99 -9.64 34.64 26.72
CA VAL A 99 -10.27 35.48 27.75
C VAL A 99 -9.48 35.36 29.06
N THR A 100 -8.78 36.42 29.45
CA THR A 100 -7.91 36.39 30.64
C THR A 100 -8.70 36.53 31.95
N GLU A 101 -9.69 37.44 32.00
CA GLU A 101 -10.62 37.61 33.12
C GLU A 101 -12.07 37.55 32.62
N PRO A 102 -13.01 37.00 33.41
CA PRO A 102 -14.39 36.81 32.99
C PRO A 102 -15.13 38.16 32.82
N PRO A 103 -16.10 38.26 31.89
CA PRO A 103 -16.96 39.44 31.77
C PRO A 103 -17.67 39.79 33.07
N ALA A 104 -17.93 41.09 33.30
CA ALA A 104 -18.65 41.54 34.49
C ALA A 104 -20.05 40.90 34.57
N GLY A 105 -20.32 40.16 35.65
CA GLY A 105 -21.57 39.43 35.84
C GLY A 105 -21.58 37.99 35.29
N ALA A 106 -20.52 37.54 34.62
CA ALA A 106 -20.32 36.13 34.33
C ALA A 106 -20.04 35.34 35.62
N ASP A 107 -20.41 34.06 35.64
CA ASP A 107 -20.25 33.22 36.83
C ASP A 107 -18.79 32.78 37.07
N ALA A 108 -18.55 32.15 38.23
CA ALA A 108 -17.24 31.61 38.58
C ALA A 108 -16.81 30.40 37.73
N CYS A 109 -17.72 29.86 36.90
CA CYS A 109 -17.48 28.77 35.96
C CYS A 109 -17.12 29.27 34.55
N PHE A 110 -17.21 30.58 34.29
CA PHE A 110 -16.80 31.17 33.02
C PHE A 110 -15.33 30.84 32.73
N VAL A 111 -15.07 30.31 31.53
CA VAL A 111 -13.75 29.85 31.10
C VAL A 111 -12.85 31.06 30.82
N ALA A 112 -12.11 31.48 31.84
CA ALA A 112 -11.08 32.52 31.76
C ALA A 112 -9.82 32.06 32.49
N THR A 113 -8.64 32.46 32.00
CA THR A 113 -7.34 32.03 32.54
C THR A 113 -7.22 32.33 34.05
N GLY A 114 -7.73 33.48 34.49
CA GLY A 114 -7.79 33.84 35.92
C GLY A 114 -8.68 32.91 36.75
N ASN A 115 -9.82 32.43 36.23
CA ASN A 115 -10.67 31.45 36.92
C ASN A 115 -9.98 30.07 37.01
N ILE A 116 -9.33 29.63 35.92
CA ILE A 116 -8.58 28.36 35.88
C ILE A 116 -7.45 28.37 36.92
N ALA A 117 -6.61 29.41 36.94
CA ALA A 117 -5.51 29.53 37.90
C ALA A 117 -6.00 29.58 39.37
N ARG A 118 -7.15 30.23 39.64
CA ARG A 118 -7.80 30.21 40.97
C ARG A 118 -8.25 28.80 41.36
N ALA A 119 -8.89 28.07 40.45
CA ALA A 119 -9.35 26.70 40.68
C ALA A 119 -8.17 25.73 40.93
N GLU A 120 -7.09 25.84 40.16
CA GLU A 120 -5.87 25.07 40.38
C GLU A 120 -5.24 25.33 41.75
N ALA A 121 -5.08 26.61 42.12
CA ALA A 121 -4.49 27.00 43.40
C ALA A 121 -5.32 26.51 44.60
N ALA A 122 -6.65 26.51 44.48
CA ALA A 122 -7.54 25.92 45.47
C ALA A 122 -7.41 24.39 45.53
N SER A 123 -7.39 23.72 44.37
CA SER A 123 -7.25 22.26 44.25
C SER A 123 -5.95 21.73 44.88
N ARG A 124 -4.81 22.39 44.62
CA ARG A 124 -3.50 22.02 45.21
C ARG A 124 -3.42 22.22 46.74
N ARG A 125 -4.32 23.01 47.33
CA ARG A 125 -4.41 23.25 48.78
C ARG A 125 -5.41 22.33 49.50
N ALA A 126 -6.26 21.62 48.76
CA ALA A 126 -7.28 20.77 49.35
C ALA A 126 -6.68 19.47 49.92
N VAL A 127 -6.88 19.23 51.22
CA VAL A 127 -6.47 17.97 51.86
C VAL A 127 -7.42 16.85 51.44
N ARG A 128 -6.90 15.85 50.70
CA ARG A 128 -7.66 14.65 50.35
C ARG A 128 -7.72 13.68 51.52
N ALA A 129 -8.88 13.58 52.16
CA ALA A 129 -9.17 12.43 53.02
C ALA A 129 -9.43 11.18 52.14
N PRO A 130 -8.93 9.98 52.51
CA PRO A 130 -9.27 8.76 51.80
C PRO A 130 -10.75 8.45 51.97
N SER A 131 -11.49 8.40 50.85
CA SER A 131 -12.88 7.92 50.84
C SER A 131 -12.93 6.41 51.00
N ALA A 132 -13.97 5.90 51.66
CA ALA A 132 -14.35 4.50 51.51
C ALA A 132 -14.64 4.18 50.04
N ALA A 133 -14.33 2.96 49.61
CA ALA A 133 -14.66 2.49 48.27
C ALA A 133 -16.19 2.33 48.13
N SER A 134 -16.76 2.89 47.06
CA SER A 134 -18.16 2.68 46.71
C SER A 134 -18.39 1.28 46.15
N ALA A 135 -19.59 0.72 46.38
CA ALA A 135 -20.01 -0.49 45.70
C ALA A 135 -20.02 -0.29 44.16
N PRO A 136 -19.77 -1.35 43.35
CA PRO A 136 -20.00 -1.31 41.91
C PRO A 136 -21.43 -0.90 41.55
N TRP A 137 -21.60 -0.30 40.37
CA TRP A 137 -22.94 -0.03 39.84
C TRP A 137 -23.72 -1.35 39.66
N ASP A 138 -24.93 -1.40 40.20
CA ASP A 138 -25.81 -2.58 40.22
C ASP A 138 -26.49 -2.89 38.87
N LYS A 139 -26.31 -2.01 37.87
CA LYS A 139 -26.94 -2.08 36.53
C LYS A 139 -28.47 -2.10 36.57
N ARG A 140 -29.07 -1.61 37.66
CA ARG A 140 -30.53 -1.57 37.90
C ARG A 140 -31.00 -0.18 38.33
N THR A 141 -30.20 0.50 39.15
CA THR A 141 -30.43 1.86 39.60
C THR A 141 -29.79 2.82 38.59
N PRO A 142 -30.53 3.71 37.89
CA PRO A 142 -29.94 4.62 36.93
C PRO A 142 -28.83 5.50 37.55
N PRO A 143 -27.66 5.66 36.89
CA PRO A 143 -26.61 6.53 37.38
C PRO A 143 -27.08 8.00 37.51
N ARG A 144 -26.45 8.75 38.41
CA ARG A 144 -26.70 10.19 38.53
C ARG A 144 -26.39 10.89 37.20
N PHE A 145 -27.31 11.76 36.76
CA PHE A 145 -27.28 12.47 35.47
C PHE A 145 -27.59 11.62 34.23
N MET A 146 -27.97 10.34 34.37
CA MET A 146 -28.32 9.49 33.21
C MET A 146 -29.55 10.01 32.46
N ASP A 147 -30.52 10.58 33.19
CA ASP A 147 -31.68 11.32 32.67
C ASP A 147 -31.25 12.45 31.73
N ARG A 148 -30.23 13.22 32.12
CA ARG A 148 -29.68 14.29 31.31
C ARG A 148 -28.95 13.76 30.08
N VAL A 149 -28.09 12.77 30.26
CA VAL A 149 -27.31 12.16 29.16
C VAL A 149 -28.26 11.63 28.08
N ASP A 150 -29.29 10.89 28.47
CA ASP A 150 -30.26 10.35 27.52
C ASP A 150 -31.16 11.42 26.87
N SER A 151 -31.56 12.46 27.61
CA SER A 151 -32.34 13.57 27.06
C SER A 151 -31.63 14.41 25.98
N HIS A 152 -30.30 14.29 25.89
CA HIS A 152 -29.45 15.04 24.96
C HIS A 152 -28.83 14.16 23.86
N LEU A 153 -28.43 12.92 24.19
CA LEU A 153 -27.79 12.01 23.24
C LEU A 153 -28.76 10.98 22.64
N HIS A 154 -29.90 10.75 23.30
CA HIS A 154 -30.96 9.79 22.93
C HIS A 154 -30.39 8.40 22.64
N LEU A 155 -30.08 7.64 23.70
CA LEU A 155 -29.48 6.32 23.53
C LEU A 155 -30.49 5.34 22.94
N ASP A 156 -30.09 4.60 21.90
CA ASP A 156 -30.93 3.53 21.37
C ASP A 156 -30.88 2.26 22.25
N GLU A 157 -31.67 1.24 21.88
CA GLU A 157 -31.77 -0.02 22.62
C GLU A 157 -30.44 -0.79 22.63
N ALA A 158 -29.66 -0.75 21.55
CA ALA A 158 -28.37 -1.43 21.44
C ALA A 158 -27.28 -0.68 22.22
N GLU A 159 -27.26 0.66 22.14
CA GLU A 159 -26.36 1.51 22.93
C GLU A 159 -26.64 1.37 24.43
N THR A 160 -27.92 1.30 24.81
CA THR A 160 -28.36 1.05 26.18
C THR A 160 -28.00 -0.36 26.65
N ALA A 161 -28.12 -1.37 25.79
CA ALA A 161 -27.67 -2.73 26.08
C ALA A 161 -26.16 -2.78 26.34
N LEU A 162 -25.35 -2.15 25.48
CA LEU A 162 -23.90 -2.06 25.64
C LEU A 162 -23.49 -1.29 26.91
N LEU A 163 -24.20 -0.21 27.25
CA LEU A 163 -23.98 0.52 28.50
C LEU A 163 -24.25 -0.35 29.72
N ASN A 164 -25.33 -1.12 29.72
CA ASN A 164 -25.68 -2.05 30.79
C ASN A 164 -24.75 -3.26 30.85
N GLU A 165 -24.24 -3.75 29.72
CA GLU A 165 -23.27 -4.85 29.66
C GLU A 165 -21.89 -4.43 30.15
N ASN A 166 -21.33 -3.37 29.57
CA ASN A 166 -19.94 -3.00 29.76
C ASN A 166 -19.72 -1.99 30.90
N GLY A 167 -20.77 -1.25 31.28
CA GLY A 167 -20.68 -0.09 32.16
C GLY A 167 -20.26 1.20 31.45
N PHE A 168 -20.13 1.17 30.13
CA PHE A 168 -19.90 2.31 29.23
C PHE A 168 -20.37 1.95 27.81
N VAL A 169 -20.54 2.96 26.94
CA VAL A 169 -20.81 2.79 25.50
C VAL A 169 -20.11 3.90 24.72
N VAL A 170 -19.72 3.62 23.48
CA VAL A 170 -19.19 4.62 22.53
C VAL A 170 -20.22 4.78 21.41
N LEU A 171 -20.64 6.02 21.16
CA LEU A 171 -21.73 6.34 20.24
C LEU A 171 -21.16 6.67 18.85
N ASP A 172 -20.85 5.64 18.05
CA ASP A 172 -20.19 5.79 16.75
C ASP A 172 -20.95 6.73 15.77
N ARG A 173 -22.29 6.73 15.86
CA ARG A 173 -23.16 7.67 15.13
C ARG A 173 -22.91 9.16 15.45
N LEU A 174 -22.21 9.48 16.54
CA LEU A 174 -21.85 10.84 16.98
C LEU A 174 -20.35 11.11 16.82
N GLY A 175 -19.80 10.83 15.65
CA GLY A 175 -18.43 11.19 15.30
C GLY A 175 -18.21 12.71 15.20
N TYR A 176 -17.10 13.21 15.78
CA TYR A 176 -16.70 14.62 15.71
C TYR A 176 -15.37 14.79 14.97
N ALA A 177 -15.24 15.86 14.18
CA ALA A 177 -14.01 16.17 13.44
C ALA A 177 -12.82 16.58 14.35
N SER A 178 -13.06 16.98 15.60
CA SER A 178 -12.00 17.21 16.59
C SER A 178 -12.51 17.11 18.04
N TYR A 179 -11.59 16.81 18.96
CA TYR A 179 -11.86 16.83 20.40
C TYR A 179 -12.32 18.21 20.90
N ALA A 180 -11.87 19.30 20.28
CA ALA A 180 -12.29 20.65 20.64
C ALA A 180 -13.80 20.86 20.39
N VAL A 181 -14.32 20.39 19.24
CA VAL A 181 -15.76 20.45 18.94
C VAL A 181 -16.55 19.51 19.85
N ALA A 182 -16.05 18.30 20.11
CA ALA A 182 -16.69 17.35 21.03
C ALA A 182 -16.82 17.92 22.45
N PHE A 183 -15.74 18.48 23.02
CA PHE A 183 -15.81 19.14 24.34
C PHE A 183 -16.68 20.40 24.33
N HIS A 184 -16.69 21.16 23.22
CA HIS A 184 -17.58 22.31 23.10
C HIS A 184 -19.06 21.90 23.13
N ASP A 185 -19.42 20.79 22.47
CA ASP A 185 -20.79 20.30 22.45
C ASP A 185 -21.22 19.74 23.82
N VAL A 186 -20.36 18.95 24.48
CA VAL A 186 -20.52 18.54 25.89
C VAL A 186 -20.77 19.76 26.80
N PHE A 187 -20.03 20.86 26.59
CA PHE A 187 -20.23 22.11 27.33
C PHE A 187 -21.56 22.80 26.99
N GLN A 188 -21.93 22.94 25.71
CA GLN A 188 -23.17 23.59 25.28
C GLN A 188 -24.42 22.86 25.80
N GLN A 189 -24.40 21.53 25.74
CA GLN A 189 -25.43 20.62 26.26
C GLN A 189 -25.38 20.48 27.79
N GLN A 190 -24.34 21.01 28.44
CA GLN A 190 -24.09 20.94 29.89
C GLN A 190 -24.07 19.49 30.41
N LEU A 191 -23.49 18.59 29.64
CA LEU A 191 -23.31 17.18 29.99
C LEU A 191 -22.16 17.01 30.99
N PRO A 192 -22.20 15.97 31.87
CA PRO A 192 -21.07 15.61 32.72
C PRO A 192 -19.84 15.28 31.86
N VAL A 193 -18.71 15.93 32.14
CA VAL A 193 -17.49 15.78 31.32
C VAL A 193 -16.70 14.52 31.69
N TYR A 194 -16.34 13.73 30.68
CA TYR A 194 -15.29 12.70 30.74
C TYR A 194 -14.07 13.20 29.96
N VAL A 195 -12.90 13.19 30.59
CA VAL A 195 -11.63 13.54 29.94
C VAL A 195 -10.82 12.26 29.71
N GLY A 196 -10.90 11.74 28.49
CA GLY A 196 -10.09 10.61 28.04
C GLY A 196 -8.64 11.02 27.76
N VAL A 197 -7.74 10.02 27.80
CA VAL A 197 -6.31 10.20 27.46
C VAL A 197 -6.10 10.56 25.99
N ASP A 198 -7.00 10.10 25.10
CA ASP A 198 -6.86 10.23 23.66
C ASP A 198 -6.90 11.69 23.20
N ALA A 199 -7.68 12.53 23.88
CA ALA A 199 -7.69 13.97 23.64
C ALA A 199 -6.36 14.65 24.05
N ILE A 200 -5.73 14.16 25.13
CA ILE A 200 -4.43 14.67 25.60
C ILE A 200 -3.32 14.22 24.65
N PHE A 201 -3.31 12.95 24.22
CA PHE A 201 -2.38 12.47 23.21
C PHE A 201 -2.57 13.15 21.86
N ASN A 202 -3.81 13.44 21.44
CA ASN A 202 -4.07 14.23 20.24
C ASN A 202 -3.49 15.65 20.35
N ALA A 203 -3.59 16.30 21.51
CA ALA A 203 -2.94 17.60 21.73
C ALA A 203 -1.40 17.50 21.70
N VAL A 204 -0.81 16.44 22.28
CA VAL A 204 0.63 16.16 22.20
C VAL A 204 1.08 15.88 20.77
N PHE A 205 0.30 15.13 20.00
CA PHE A 205 0.52 14.86 18.58
C PHE A 205 0.54 16.15 17.77
N GLN A 206 -0.50 16.97 17.88
CA GLN A 206 -0.60 18.27 17.22
C GLN A 206 0.60 19.17 17.58
N GLY A 207 0.91 19.31 18.86
CA GLY A 207 2.09 20.06 19.30
C GLY A 207 3.41 19.51 18.78
N SER A 208 3.58 18.18 18.74
CA SER A 208 4.82 17.54 18.28
C SER A 208 5.05 17.72 16.78
N GLN A 209 4.01 17.58 15.96
CA GLN A 209 4.12 17.85 14.52
C GLN A 209 4.34 19.33 14.23
N THR A 210 3.71 20.23 14.98
CA THR A 210 3.99 21.68 14.87
C THR A 210 5.44 22.00 15.21
N LEU A 211 5.99 21.46 16.30
CA LEU A 211 7.38 21.71 16.73
C LEU A 211 8.40 21.14 15.74
N LEU A 212 8.20 19.91 15.25
CA LEU A 212 9.08 19.31 14.25
C LEU A 212 9.00 20.06 12.92
N GLY A 213 7.80 20.29 12.39
CA GLY A 213 7.57 21.04 11.17
C GLY A 213 8.19 22.44 11.23
N GLN A 214 7.99 23.18 12.32
CA GLN A 214 8.61 24.50 12.52
C GLN A 214 10.15 24.44 12.58
N LEU A 215 10.74 23.42 13.18
CA LEU A 215 12.20 23.26 13.21
C LEU A 215 12.75 22.96 11.80
N GLU A 216 12.08 22.09 11.07
CA GLU A 216 12.44 21.73 9.70
C GLU A 216 12.36 22.95 8.79
N MET A 217 11.21 23.62 8.79
CA MET A 217 10.93 24.90 8.15
C MET A 217 11.98 25.97 8.47
N THR A 218 12.08 26.40 9.72
CA THR A 218 12.82 27.61 10.09
C THR A 218 14.35 27.43 10.13
N LYS A 219 14.84 26.19 10.26
CA LYS A 219 16.25 25.90 10.54
C LYS A 219 16.88 24.86 9.63
N LEU A 220 16.23 23.72 9.38
CA LEU A 220 16.85 22.60 8.66
C LEU A 220 16.76 22.77 7.14
N GLY A 221 15.60 23.08 6.57
CA GLY A 221 15.41 23.37 5.14
C GLY A 221 16.36 24.45 4.59
N PRO A 222 16.46 25.64 5.21
CA PRO A 222 17.41 26.68 4.83
C PRO A 222 18.89 26.27 4.92
N LYS A 223 19.22 25.32 5.80
CA LYS A 223 20.56 24.72 5.89
C LYS A 223 20.76 23.67 4.81
N LEU A 224 19.75 22.86 4.51
CA LEU A 224 19.79 21.80 3.52
C LEU A 224 20.10 22.36 2.12
N VAL A 225 19.34 23.36 1.67
CA VAL A 225 19.57 24.06 0.39
C VAL A 225 21.01 24.53 0.28
N LYS A 226 21.48 25.31 1.26
CA LYS A 226 22.86 25.82 1.31
C LYS A 226 23.91 24.73 1.37
N MET A 227 23.60 23.60 2.01
CA MET A 227 24.50 22.45 2.10
C MET A 227 24.65 21.77 0.75
N ILE A 228 23.55 21.50 0.04
CA ILE A 228 23.56 20.89 -1.30
C ILE A 228 24.25 21.80 -2.31
N ASP A 229 23.94 23.11 -2.33
CA ASP A 229 24.64 24.08 -3.18
C ASP A 229 26.15 24.09 -2.94
N ARG A 230 26.56 24.10 -1.66
CA ARG A 230 27.98 24.14 -1.29
C ARG A 230 28.68 22.81 -1.60
N LEU A 231 28.02 21.67 -1.48
CA LEU A 231 28.56 20.37 -1.90
C LEU A 231 28.78 20.33 -3.42
N ARG A 232 27.79 20.74 -4.23
CA ARG A 232 27.90 20.79 -5.70
C ARG A 232 29.01 21.74 -6.16
N ALA A 233 29.09 22.94 -5.56
CA ALA A 233 30.16 23.89 -5.83
C ALA A 233 31.55 23.35 -5.43
N THR A 234 31.65 22.68 -4.29
CA THR A 234 32.91 22.08 -3.82
C THR A 234 33.32 20.90 -4.71
N LEU A 235 32.38 20.07 -5.18
CA LEU A 235 32.64 18.97 -6.10
C LEU A 235 33.18 19.51 -7.42
N ALA A 236 32.52 20.52 -8.00
CA ALA A 236 33.00 21.20 -9.21
C ALA A 236 34.42 21.77 -9.08
N ALA A 237 34.79 22.29 -7.90
CA ALA A 237 36.11 22.84 -7.62
C ALA A 237 37.17 21.77 -7.26
N SER A 238 36.76 20.58 -6.80
CA SER A 238 37.66 19.53 -6.29
C SER A 238 37.66 18.23 -7.11
N ARG A 239 36.91 18.17 -8.21
CA ARG A 239 36.68 16.97 -9.05
C ARG A 239 37.94 16.15 -9.34
N GLY A 240 39.07 16.79 -9.65
CA GLY A 240 40.34 16.11 -9.93
C GLY A 240 40.97 15.32 -8.76
N ARG A 241 40.42 15.42 -7.54
CA ARG A 241 40.84 14.62 -6.37
C ARG A 241 40.28 13.20 -6.38
N TYR A 242 39.13 13.00 -7.01
CA TYR A 242 38.50 11.71 -7.20
C TYR A 242 38.89 11.17 -8.59
N ASP A 243 38.64 9.89 -8.86
CA ASP A 243 38.56 9.40 -10.24
C ASP A 243 37.26 9.90 -10.91
N ALA A 244 37.13 9.64 -12.22
CA ALA A 244 36.02 10.18 -13.00
C ALA A 244 34.68 9.54 -12.61
N GLU A 245 34.66 8.24 -12.34
CA GLU A 245 33.46 7.46 -12.03
C GLU A 245 32.84 7.95 -10.72
N THR A 246 33.58 7.91 -9.62
CA THR A 246 33.13 8.45 -8.33
C THR A 246 32.79 9.95 -8.39
N ALA A 247 33.46 10.74 -9.24
CA ALA A 247 33.11 12.15 -9.41
C ALA A 247 31.78 12.40 -10.13
N ASP A 248 31.34 11.49 -10.99
CA ASP A 248 30.03 11.56 -11.66
C ASP A 248 28.93 10.98 -10.78
N ASP A 249 29.20 9.91 -10.01
CA ASP A 249 28.29 9.37 -9.00
C ASP A 249 27.95 10.40 -7.91
N LEU A 250 28.93 11.20 -7.46
CA LEU A 250 28.67 12.32 -6.55
C LEU A 250 27.88 13.47 -7.22
N ASP A 251 28.07 13.75 -8.51
CA ASP A 251 27.29 14.79 -9.22
C ASP A 251 25.83 14.33 -9.44
N LEU A 252 25.62 13.03 -9.71
CA LEU A 252 24.32 12.38 -9.77
C LEU A 252 23.58 12.52 -8.44
N TYR A 253 24.17 12.00 -7.35
CA TYR A 253 23.55 11.96 -6.03
C TYR A 253 23.15 13.35 -5.52
N LEU A 254 24.03 14.35 -5.70
CA LEU A 254 23.77 15.73 -5.29
C LEU A 254 22.80 16.47 -6.21
N SER A 255 22.76 16.15 -7.50
CA SER A 255 21.84 16.79 -8.43
C SER A 255 20.42 16.24 -8.34
N VAL A 256 20.24 14.95 -8.04
CA VAL A 256 18.92 14.38 -7.65
C VAL A 256 18.39 15.11 -6.42
N ALA A 257 19.20 15.23 -5.36
CA ALA A 257 18.82 15.95 -4.14
C ALA A 257 18.40 17.40 -4.43
N HIS A 258 19.18 18.12 -5.24
CA HIS A 258 18.87 19.49 -5.65
C HIS A 258 17.58 19.58 -6.50
N ALA A 259 17.36 18.67 -7.44
CA ALA A 259 16.18 18.67 -8.31
C ALA A 259 14.88 18.27 -7.59
N LEU A 260 14.99 17.57 -6.45
CA LEU A 260 13.87 17.34 -5.53
C LEU A 260 13.59 18.57 -4.65
N LEU A 261 14.61 19.28 -4.17
CA LEU A 261 14.44 20.53 -3.39
C LEU A 261 13.91 21.70 -4.24
N HIS A 262 14.35 21.81 -5.49
CA HIS A 262 14.04 22.96 -6.33
C HIS A 262 13.23 22.51 -7.56
N PRO A 263 11.95 22.11 -7.41
CA PRO A 263 11.18 21.56 -8.51
C PRO A 263 10.97 22.54 -9.68
N SER A 264 11.12 23.84 -9.44
CA SER A 264 11.08 24.93 -10.43
C SER A 264 12.46 25.32 -11.01
N LYS A 265 13.58 24.78 -10.52
CA LYS A 265 14.93 25.04 -11.03
C LYS A 265 15.64 23.74 -11.38
N GLU A 266 15.85 23.51 -12.66
CA GLU A 266 16.60 22.34 -13.14
C GLU A 266 18.09 22.43 -12.80
N GLY A 267 18.47 21.92 -11.63
CA GLY A 267 19.86 21.64 -11.29
C GLY A 267 20.39 20.43 -12.06
N ARG A 268 20.58 20.55 -13.38
CA ARG A 268 21.09 19.46 -14.23
C ARG A 268 22.55 19.11 -13.85
N PRO A 269 22.92 17.81 -13.78
CA PRO A 269 24.31 17.34 -13.81
C PRO A 269 25.08 17.88 -15.01
N ARG A 270 26.41 17.86 -14.92
CA ARG A 270 27.27 18.35 -16.01
C ARG A 270 27.41 17.38 -17.18
N ASP A 271 27.45 16.10 -16.87
CA ASP A 271 27.49 15.03 -17.88
C ASP A 271 26.06 14.73 -18.40
N PRO A 272 25.83 14.65 -19.73
CA PRO A 272 24.50 14.40 -20.28
C PRO A 272 23.87 13.07 -19.88
N ALA A 273 24.64 11.99 -19.75
CA ALA A 273 24.11 10.68 -19.36
C ALA A 273 23.68 10.70 -17.89
N THR A 274 24.54 11.25 -17.03
CA THR A 274 24.26 11.53 -15.62
C THR A 274 23.02 12.41 -15.45
N ALA A 275 22.81 13.39 -16.33
CA ALA A 275 21.62 14.22 -16.34
C ALA A 275 20.34 13.47 -16.72
N MET A 276 20.41 12.50 -17.63
CA MET A 276 19.28 11.61 -17.94
C MET A 276 18.93 10.70 -16.75
N THR A 277 19.93 10.05 -16.13
CA THR A 277 19.72 9.21 -14.94
C THR A 277 19.16 10.01 -13.77
N ALA A 278 19.67 11.22 -13.53
CA ALA A 278 19.12 12.11 -12.50
C ALA A 278 17.65 12.45 -12.76
N ALA A 279 17.29 12.78 -14.01
CA ALA A 279 15.92 13.09 -14.39
C ALA A 279 14.98 11.89 -14.22
N ALA A 280 15.41 10.67 -14.57
CA ALA A 280 14.65 9.44 -14.37
C ALA A 280 14.37 9.19 -12.88
N ILE A 281 15.40 9.22 -12.03
CA ILE A 281 15.27 9.02 -10.57
C ILE A 281 14.33 10.08 -9.95
N VAL A 282 14.48 11.35 -10.36
CA VAL A 282 13.60 12.44 -9.91
C VAL A 282 12.15 12.21 -10.38
N GLN A 283 11.95 11.66 -11.58
CA GLN A 283 10.63 11.35 -12.08
C GLN A 283 9.98 10.21 -11.28
N HIS A 284 10.67 9.09 -11.05
CA HIS A 284 10.17 7.99 -10.20
C HIS A 284 9.81 8.46 -8.79
N ALA A 285 10.65 9.29 -8.17
CA ALA A 285 10.39 9.89 -6.86
C ALA A 285 9.17 10.83 -6.84
N ARG A 286 8.87 11.51 -7.96
CA ARG A 286 7.70 12.41 -8.10
C ARG A 286 6.41 11.68 -8.48
N THR A 287 6.50 10.61 -9.27
CA THR A 287 5.35 9.77 -9.64
C THR A 287 5.05 8.70 -8.60
N ALA A 288 5.97 8.45 -7.67
CA ALA A 288 5.87 7.46 -6.61
C ALA A 288 5.59 6.05 -7.15
N SER A 289 6.37 5.61 -8.15
CA SER A 289 6.10 4.42 -8.95
C SER A 289 6.24 3.06 -8.23
N GLY A 290 6.31 3.05 -6.89
CA GLY A 290 6.44 1.83 -6.10
C GLY A 290 7.86 1.30 -6.05
N LEU A 291 8.01 -0.03 -6.00
CA LEU A 291 9.30 -0.71 -6.04
C LEU A 291 9.82 -0.79 -7.48
N GLU A 292 10.93 -0.13 -7.75
CA GLU A 292 11.59 -0.10 -9.06
C GLU A 292 13.03 -0.60 -8.95
N THR A 293 13.47 -1.37 -9.94
CA THR A 293 14.89 -1.71 -10.08
C THR A 293 15.57 -0.65 -10.93
N ILE A 294 16.62 0.00 -10.39
CA ILE A 294 17.42 0.99 -11.12
C ILE A 294 18.90 0.64 -11.12
N SER A 295 19.56 0.90 -12.25
CA SER A 295 21.01 0.78 -12.42
C SER A 295 21.70 2.07 -11.98
N VAL A 296 22.43 2.02 -10.87
CA VAL A 296 23.11 3.19 -10.28
C VAL A 296 24.28 2.77 -9.38
N MET A 297 25.33 3.59 -9.30
CA MET A 297 26.59 3.28 -8.58
C MET A 297 27.23 1.94 -8.97
N GLY A 298 27.04 1.53 -10.23
CA GLY A 298 27.65 0.33 -10.82
C GLY A 298 26.92 -0.99 -10.60
N ARG A 299 25.66 -0.97 -10.14
CA ARG A 299 24.81 -2.18 -10.05
C ARG A 299 23.31 -1.86 -10.14
N GLU A 300 22.51 -2.92 -10.27
CA GLU A 300 21.08 -2.85 -10.01
C GLU A 300 20.80 -2.75 -8.51
N ARG A 301 19.80 -1.93 -8.16
CA ARG A 301 19.19 -1.90 -6.82
C ARG A 301 17.70 -1.65 -6.86
N MET A 302 16.97 -2.29 -5.95
CA MET A 302 15.55 -2.08 -5.74
C MET A 302 15.32 -0.85 -4.84
N ILE A 303 14.63 0.17 -5.34
CA ILE A 303 14.26 1.37 -4.58
C ILE A 303 12.74 1.46 -4.50
N ASP A 304 12.22 1.64 -3.28
CA ASP A 304 10.81 1.96 -3.05
C ASP A 304 10.56 3.47 -3.21
N PHE A 305 10.19 3.88 -4.42
CA PHE A 305 9.82 5.25 -4.72
C PHE A 305 8.46 5.66 -4.12
N SER A 306 7.62 4.73 -3.64
CA SER A 306 6.39 5.10 -2.90
C SER A 306 6.70 5.80 -1.57
N GLN A 307 7.90 5.57 -1.01
CA GLN A 307 8.37 6.25 0.20
C GLN A 307 8.57 7.76 0.02
N PHE A 308 8.71 8.25 -1.22
CA PHE A 308 8.98 9.65 -1.52
C PHE A 308 7.71 10.52 -1.52
N VAL A 309 6.52 9.92 -1.44
CA VAL A 309 5.24 10.63 -1.31
C VAL A 309 5.20 11.42 0.00
N PRO A 310 5.08 12.77 -0.04
CA PRO A 310 4.85 13.57 1.15
C PRO A 310 3.58 13.11 1.86
N ARG A 311 3.74 12.78 3.15
CA ARG A 311 2.73 12.16 4.01
C ARG A 311 2.99 12.61 5.44
N GLY A 312 2.02 12.48 6.36
CA GLY A 312 2.13 13.16 7.65
C GLY A 312 2.00 14.68 7.48
N HIS A 313 2.63 15.47 8.35
CA HIS A 313 2.58 16.94 8.28
C HIS A 313 3.23 17.53 7.00
N TYR A 314 4.05 16.75 6.28
CA TYR A 314 4.64 17.17 4.99
C TYR A 314 3.63 17.22 3.84
N ALA A 315 2.46 16.60 3.98
CA ALA A 315 1.34 16.70 3.03
C ALA A 315 0.41 17.90 3.30
N GLU A 316 0.55 18.56 4.46
CA GLU A 316 -0.32 19.65 4.86
C GLU A 316 0.11 20.99 4.26
N SER A 317 -0.80 21.67 3.57
CA SER A 317 -0.62 23.07 3.17
C SER A 317 -0.80 24.07 4.34
N SER A 318 -1.26 23.58 5.51
CA SER A 318 -1.49 24.33 6.74
C SER A 318 -0.24 25.05 7.26
N PHE A 319 0.93 24.47 7.02
CA PHE A 319 2.25 25.05 7.33
C PHE A 319 2.65 26.13 6.32
N GLY A 320 1.69 26.99 5.96
CA GLY A 320 1.79 27.98 4.89
C GLY A 320 2.68 29.17 5.25
N GLU A 321 3.99 28.98 5.28
CA GLU A 321 4.95 30.03 4.94
C GLU A 321 6.25 29.42 4.40
N SER A 322 6.72 29.98 3.28
CA SER A 322 7.85 29.51 2.50
C SER A 322 9.19 29.86 3.14
N PHE A 323 10.20 29.00 2.98
CA PHE A 323 11.57 29.35 3.39
C PHE A 323 12.46 29.64 2.19
N GLY A 324 12.83 30.91 2.07
CA GLY A 324 13.66 31.45 1.00
C GLY A 324 13.59 32.97 1.00
N GLY A 325 14.35 33.60 0.10
CA GLY A 325 14.16 35.03 -0.18
C GLY A 325 12.85 35.28 -0.95
N LYS A 326 12.61 36.54 -1.34
CA LYS A 326 11.43 36.91 -2.16
C LYS A 326 11.32 36.17 -3.50
N ASP A 327 12.38 35.49 -3.92
CA ASP A 327 12.54 34.88 -5.23
C ASP A 327 12.50 33.33 -5.20
N GLU A 328 12.31 32.69 -4.04
CA GLU A 328 12.30 31.23 -3.92
C GLU A 328 11.40 30.73 -2.79
N ILE A 329 10.45 29.85 -3.14
CA ILE A 329 9.49 29.25 -2.21
C ILE A 329 9.80 27.76 -2.09
N LEU A 330 10.40 27.35 -0.96
CA LEU A 330 10.53 25.94 -0.57
C LEU A 330 9.46 25.62 0.48
N THR A 331 8.73 24.52 0.28
CA THR A 331 7.73 24.00 1.23
C THR A 331 8.21 22.70 1.90
N LEU A 332 7.51 22.27 2.97
CA LEU A 332 7.76 20.94 3.56
C LEU A 332 7.46 19.78 2.59
N HIS A 333 6.54 19.98 1.65
CA HIS A 333 6.22 19.03 0.59
C HIS A 333 7.41 18.83 -0.38
N ASP A 334 8.19 19.87 -0.66
CA ASP A 334 9.40 19.80 -1.51
C ASP A 334 10.63 19.31 -0.72
N TYR A 335 10.71 19.66 0.56
CA TYR A 335 11.74 19.21 1.50
C TYR A 335 11.73 17.70 1.71
N PHE A 336 10.53 17.11 1.83
CA PHE A 336 10.34 15.69 2.14
C PHE A 336 11.02 14.73 1.14
N PRO A 337 10.74 14.74 -0.18
CA PRO A 337 11.34 13.78 -1.12
C PRO A 337 12.86 13.94 -1.22
N ALA A 338 13.39 15.15 -1.09
CA ALA A 338 14.83 15.39 -1.06
C ALA A 338 15.49 14.84 0.22
N MET A 339 14.86 15.00 1.37
CA MET A 339 15.32 14.38 2.61
C MET A 339 15.15 12.86 2.58
N MET A 340 14.10 12.33 1.95
CA MET A 340 13.95 10.89 1.70
C MET A 340 15.08 10.35 0.84
N TRP A 341 15.45 11.02 -0.25
CA TRP A 341 16.64 10.68 -1.04
C TRP A 341 17.90 10.63 -0.18
N LEU A 342 18.20 11.70 0.55
CA LEU A 342 19.44 11.84 1.33
C LEU A 342 19.50 10.98 2.61
N SER A 343 18.36 10.42 3.03
CA SER A 343 18.25 9.54 4.21
C SER A 343 18.10 8.07 3.86
N ARG A 344 17.46 7.73 2.73
CA ARG A 344 17.24 6.34 2.29
C ARG A 344 18.19 5.88 1.21
N PHE A 345 18.69 6.73 0.30
CA PHE A 345 19.66 6.27 -0.69
C PHE A 345 20.98 5.97 0.01
N GLU A 346 21.31 4.69 0.05
CA GLU A 346 22.43 4.17 0.81
C GLU A 346 23.62 3.80 -0.08
N LEU A 347 24.82 3.92 0.50
CA LEU A 347 26.06 3.44 -0.08
C LEU A 347 26.51 2.23 0.74
N ASN A 348 26.48 1.05 0.12
CA ASN A 348 26.86 -0.21 0.75
C ASN A 348 28.39 -0.26 0.94
N LEU A 349 28.82 -0.41 2.20
CA LEU A 349 30.24 -0.42 2.60
C LEU A 349 30.77 -1.83 2.82
N VAL A 350 29.95 -2.72 3.39
CA VAL A 350 30.25 -4.14 3.63
C VAL A 350 28.98 -4.96 3.48
N SER A 351 28.96 -5.91 2.55
CA SER A 351 27.75 -6.64 2.16
C SER A 351 27.28 -7.73 3.13
N ARG A 352 28.08 -8.16 4.13
CA ARG A 352 27.66 -9.18 5.13
C ARG A 352 27.01 -10.42 4.49
N SER A 353 25.80 -10.81 4.89
CA SER A 353 25.03 -11.90 4.26
C SER A 353 24.37 -11.47 2.94
N CYS A 354 24.08 -10.18 2.75
CA CYS A 354 23.48 -9.63 1.54
C CYS A 354 23.74 -8.13 1.41
N ARG A 355 24.18 -7.65 0.24
CA ARG A 355 24.27 -6.23 -0.09
C ARG A 355 22.90 -5.54 0.03
N SER A 356 22.90 -4.24 0.32
CA SER A 356 21.67 -3.50 0.56
C SER A 356 20.85 -3.30 -0.71
N SER A 357 19.52 -3.26 -0.59
CA SER A 357 18.62 -3.00 -1.74
C SER A 357 18.85 -3.99 -2.89
N GLU A 358 19.15 -5.25 -2.56
CA GLU A 358 19.37 -6.33 -3.50
C GLU A 358 18.07 -6.65 -4.25
N PRO A 359 18.00 -6.52 -5.59
CA PRO A 359 16.77 -6.78 -6.34
C PRO A 359 16.49 -8.28 -6.56
N GLY A 360 17.49 -9.15 -6.39
CA GLY A 360 17.32 -10.60 -6.48
C GLY A 360 16.54 -11.19 -5.30
N VAL A 361 15.90 -12.33 -5.54
CA VAL A 361 15.15 -13.12 -4.54
C VAL A 361 16.03 -13.95 -3.60
N ALA A 362 17.36 -13.81 -3.68
CA ALA A 362 18.32 -14.55 -2.87
C ALA A 362 19.42 -13.61 -2.33
N PRO A 363 19.90 -13.80 -1.10
CA PRO A 363 21.01 -13.03 -0.53
C PRO A 363 22.26 -13.02 -1.42
N ASP A 364 22.74 -11.83 -1.80
CA ASP A 364 24.00 -11.65 -2.53
C ASP A 364 25.07 -10.99 -1.62
N PRO A 365 26.02 -11.77 -1.05
CA PRO A 365 27.06 -11.25 -0.18
C PRO A 365 28.24 -10.60 -0.94
N SER A 366 28.15 -10.42 -2.25
CA SER A 366 29.22 -9.75 -3.02
C SER A 366 29.39 -8.29 -2.59
N GLU A 367 30.65 -7.89 -2.39
CA GLU A 367 30.99 -6.52 -2.02
C GLU A 367 30.68 -5.54 -3.15
N THR A 368 30.52 -4.26 -2.77
CA THR A 368 30.22 -3.15 -3.68
C THR A 368 31.35 -2.10 -3.66
N PRO A 369 32.53 -2.39 -4.25
CA PRO A 369 33.71 -1.51 -4.16
C PRO A 369 33.49 -0.07 -4.63
N ARG A 370 32.58 0.16 -5.58
CA ARG A 370 32.24 1.49 -6.10
C ARG A 370 31.50 2.32 -5.06
N GLU A 371 30.38 1.82 -4.52
CA GLU A 371 29.66 2.49 -3.42
C GLU A 371 30.56 2.78 -2.20
N ALA A 372 31.48 1.88 -1.86
CA ALA A 372 32.45 2.10 -0.78
C ALA A 372 33.43 3.26 -1.08
N ARG A 373 33.84 3.46 -2.34
CA ARG A 373 34.62 4.64 -2.79
C ARG A 373 33.77 5.90 -2.76
N ASP A 374 32.54 5.83 -3.26
CA ASP A 374 31.62 6.95 -3.31
C ASP A 374 31.30 7.47 -1.90
N ALA A 375 31.17 6.57 -0.92
CA ALA A 375 30.97 6.95 0.48
C ALA A 375 32.20 7.66 1.07
N LEU A 376 33.42 7.15 0.83
CA LEU A 376 34.66 7.79 1.24
C LEU A 376 34.81 9.17 0.60
N ALA A 377 34.46 9.30 -0.69
CA ALA A 377 34.53 10.55 -1.43
C ALA A 377 33.44 11.54 -1.02
N LEU A 378 32.21 11.10 -0.72
CA LEU A 378 31.14 11.94 -0.16
C LEU A 378 31.53 12.47 1.22
N ALA A 379 32.08 11.62 2.08
CA ALA A 379 32.54 12.02 3.42
C ALA A 379 33.68 13.05 3.36
N ASP A 380 34.66 12.82 2.47
CA ASP A 380 35.74 13.78 2.19
C ASP A 380 35.20 15.09 1.57
N LEU A 381 34.23 15.03 0.67
CA LEU A 381 33.59 16.20 0.08
C LEU A 381 32.88 17.05 1.14
N VAL A 382 32.13 16.43 2.07
CA VAL A 382 31.49 17.10 3.21
C VAL A 382 32.53 17.78 4.12
N ALA A 383 33.65 17.11 4.38
CA ALA A 383 34.75 17.67 5.17
C ALA A 383 35.42 18.88 4.46
N ARG A 384 35.74 18.75 3.16
CA ARG A 384 36.32 19.84 2.34
C ARG A 384 35.38 21.03 2.18
N ALA A 385 34.09 20.76 2.03
CA ALA A 385 33.05 21.77 2.01
C ALA A 385 32.88 22.43 3.38
N GLY A 386 33.50 21.93 4.46
CA GLY A 386 33.42 22.51 5.79
C GLY A 386 32.01 22.47 6.37
N LEU A 387 31.31 21.35 6.16
CA LEU A 387 29.89 21.16 6.48
C LEU A 387 29.63 20.23 7.68
N LEU A 388 30.68 19.76 8.37
CA LEU A 388 30.54 18.86 9.52
C LEU A 388 29.74 19.49 10.68
N ALA A 389 29.82 20.81 10.86
CA ALA A 389 29.05 21.54 11.86
C ALA A 389 27.55 21.62 11.48
N GLU A 390 27.26 21.89 10.21
CA GLU A 390 25.89 21.85 9.66
C GLU A 390 25.29 20.44 9.77
N LEU A 391 26.03 19.40 9.37
CA LEU A 391 25.58 18.01 9.47
C LEU A 391 25.26 17.64 10.93
N LYS A 392 26.09 18.07 11.89
CA LYS A 392 25.82 17.88 13.32
C LYS A 392 24.49 18.52 13.77
N VAL A 393 24.06 19.65 13.19
CA VAL A 393 22.77 20.26 13.54
C VAL A 393 21.58 19.37 13.14
N PHE A 394 21.66 18.65 12.02
CA PHE A 394 20.64 17.66 11.64
C PHE A 394 20.72 16.42 12.52
N GLU A 395 21.93 15.90 12.77
CA GLU A 395 22.12 14.74 13.65
C GLU A 395 21.61 15.00 15.06
N ASP A 396 21.92 16.14 15.67
CA ASP A 396 21.42 16.53 16.99
C ASP A 396 19.89 16.69 17.00
N ALA A 397 19.31 17.29 15.95
CA ALA A 397 17.86 17.48 15.83
C ALA A 397 17.14 16.12 15.70
N TYR A 398 17.53 15.30 14.73
CA TYR A 398 16.89 14.01 14.48
C TYR A 398 17.13 13.03 15.62
N ALA A 399 18.30 13.08 16.29
CA ALA A 399 18.55 12.32 17.51
C ALA A 399 17.67 12.75 18.70
N THR A 400 17.36 14.04 18.81
CA THR A 400 16.44 14.55 19.83
C THR A 400 14.98 14.15 19.55
N PHE A 401 14.58 14.03 18.28
CA PHE A 401 13.20 13.71 17.94
C PHE A 401 12.90 12.21 17.84
N ALA A 402 13.76 11.41 17.20
CA ALA A 402 13.46 10.02 16.84
C ALA A 402 14.57 9.00 17.22
N GLY A 403 15.52 9.38 18.07
CA GLY A 403 16.58 8.47 18.53
C GLY A 403 17.72 8.33 17.51
N ARG A 404 18.54 7.28 17.63
CA ARG A 404 19.82 7.20 16.89
C ARG A 404 19.69 6.52 15.52
N ARG A 405 20.64 6.81 14.64
CA ARG A 405 20.92 6.03 13.43
C ARG A 405 21.85 4.84 13.76
N GLU A 406 21.78 3.77 12.98
CA GLU A 406 22.66 2.59 13.12
C GLU A 406 23.72 2.47 12.00
N ASP A 407 23.52 3.19 10.90
CA ASP A 407 24.45 3.21 9.77
C ASP A 407 25.65 4.15 10.03
N VAL A 408 26.70 4.01 9.22
CA VAL A 408 27.95 4.76 9.40
C VAL A 408 27.71 6.24 9.08
N SER A 409 27.90 7.12 10.07
CA SER A 409 27.83 8.57 9.83
C SER A 409 29.07 9.07 9.08
N VAL A 410 28.96 10.20 8.36
CA VAL A 410 30.12 10.83 7.70
C VAL A 410 31.28 11.11 8.66
N PRO A 411 31.08 11.66 9.89
CA PRO A 411 32.15 11.77 10.88
C PRO A 411 32.81 10.44 11.26
N ASP A 412 32.04 9.36 11.41
CA ASP A 412 32.57 8.04 11.74
C ASP A 412 33.37 7.46 10.56
N LEU A 413 32.89 7.61 9.32
CA LEU A 413 33.61 7.16 8.13
C LEU A 413 34.94 7.92 7.96
N LEU A 414 34.96 9.23 8.22
CA LEU A 414 36.20 10.01 8.24
C LEU A 414 37.18 9.50 9.32
N ALA A 415 36.68 9.16 10.51
CA ALA A 415 37.51 8.61 11.58
C ALA A 415 38.07 7.22 11.24
N LEU A 416 37.26 6.34 10.62
CA LEU A 416 37.69 5.03 10.12
C LEU A 416 38.76 5.18 9.03
N ALA A 417 38.51 6.03 8.02
CA ALA A 417 39.44 6.29 6.93
C ALA A 417 40.77 6.87 7.43
N ALA A 418 40.75 7.78 8.39
CA ALA A 418 41.96 8.33 9.03
C ALA A 418 42.72 7.26 9.84
N LYS A 419 42.01 6.43 10.61
CA LYS A 419 42.59 5.34 11.42
C LYS A 419 43.26 4.27 10.54
N ALA A 420 42.62 3.88 9.44
CA ALA A 420 43.15 2.91 8.47
C ALA A 420 44.05 3.54 7.38
N LYS A 421 44.27 4.86 7.41
CA LYS A 421 45.10 5.61 6.45
C LYS A 421 44.68 5.38 4.99
N ILE A 422 43.37 5.41 4.73
CA ILE A 422 42.79 5.14 3.42
C ILE A 422 42.97 6.35 2.50
N GLY A 423 43.66 6.19 1.38
CA GLY A 423 43.68 7.18 0.31
C GLY A 423 42.46 7.03 -0.63
N LEU A 424 41.86 8.16 -1.02
CA LEU A 424 40.64 8.18 -1.85
C LEU A 424 40.79 7.50 -3.21
N ARG A 425 42.01 7.45 -3.75
CA ARG A 425 42.35 6.82 -5.03
C ARG A 425 43.11 5.51 -4.86
N ASP A 426 43.23 4.99 -3.64
CA ASP A 426 43.90 3.72 -3.38
C ASP A 426 43.09 2.58 -4.03
N PRO A 427 43.71 1.66 -4.79
CA PRO A 427 43.01 0.50 -5.36
C PRO A 427 42.38 -0.42 -4.31
N ASP A 428 42.96 -0.48 -3.10
CA ASP A 428 42.54 -1.28 -1.95
C ASP A 428 41.74 -0.50 -0.90
N ALA A 429 41.26 0.72 -1.21
CA ALA A 429 40.45 1.51 -0.28
C ALA A 429 39.20 0.76 0.24
N PRO A 430 38.41 0.03 -0.58
CA PRO A 430 37.26 -0.72 -0.09
C PRO A 430 37.62 -1.87 0.87
N SER A 431 38.69 -2.63 0.60
CA SER A 431 39.12 -3.70 1.51
C SER A 431 39.69 -3.14 2.82
N LYS A 432 40.50 -2.07 2.76
CA LYS A 432 40.94 -1.34 3.96
C LYS A 432 39.76 -0.83 4.79
N LEU A 433 38.69 -0.36 4.14
CA LEU A 433 37.49 0.11 4.83
C LEU A 433 36.73 -1.04 5.51
N LYS A 434 36.55 -2.17 4.80
CA LYS A 434 35.96 -3.39 5.37
C LYS A 434 36.75 -3.87 6.60
N ASP A 435 38.07 -3.95 6.49
CA ASP A 435 38.96 -4.33 7.61
C ASP A 435 38.89 -3.35 8.79
N ALA A 436 38.74 -2.04 8.50
CA ALA A 436 38.60 -1.01 9.52
C ALA A 436 37.24 -1.03 10.24
N ILE A 437 36.18 -1.41 9.53
CA ILE A 437 34.83 -1.64 10.08
C ILE A 437 34.83 -2.90 10.97
N GLY A 438 35.46 -3.99 10.52
CA GLY A 438 35.50 -5.25 11.27
C GLY A 438 34.08 -5.73 11.58
N GLU A 439 33.78 -6.03 12.85
CA GLU A 439 32.44 -6.39 13.35
C GLU A 439 31.60 -5.19 13.84
N GLY A 440 32.04 -3.97 13.53
CA GLY A 440 31.33 -2.73 13.88
C GLY A 440 30.09 -2.47 13.04
N PHE A 441 29.28 -1.50 13.50
CA PHE A 441 28.10 -0.97 12.79
C PHE A 441 27.05 -2.03 12.40
N ARG A 442 26.89 -3.06 13.25
CA ARG A 442 25.80 -4.04 13.12
C ARG A 442 24.45 -3.32 13.24
N ARG A 443 23.63 -3.46 12.21
CA ARG A 443 22.25 -2.98 12.16
C ARG A 443 21.28 -4.03 12.71
N THR A 444 20.17 -3.58 13.27
CA THR A 444 19.12 -4.42 13.86
C THR A 444 17.80 -4.38 13.08
N ALA A 445 17.60 -3.34 12.26
CA ALA A 445 16.37 -3.13 11.49
C ALA A 445 16.58 -3.20 9.97
N ARG A 446 15.81 -4.07 9.29
CA ARG A 446 15.67 -4.08 7.83
C ARG A 446 14.79 -2.90 7.42
N ILE A 447 15.41 -1.82 6.93
CA ILE A 447 14.76 -0.56 6.53
C ILE A 447 14.92 -0.23 5.04
N HIS A 448 15.40 -1.22 4.28
CA HIS A 448 15.56 -1.24 2.83
C HIS A 448 15.02 -2.58 2.32
N PHE A 449 14.66 -2.65 1.04
CA PHE A 449 14.28 -3.90 0.39
C PHE A 449 15.43 -4.92 0.49
N MET A 450 15.12 -6.15 0.90
CA MET A 450 16.07 -7.26 0.94
C MET A 450 15.32 -8.60 0.74
N PRO A 451 15.98 -9.61 0.15
CA PRO A 451 15.44 -10.97 0.07
C PRO A 451 15.34 -11.63 1.45
N GLU A 452 14.53 -12.70 1.53
CA GLU A 452 14.51 -13.61 2.66
C GLU A 452 15.87 -14.33 2.83
N GLY A 453 16.24 -14.69 4.06
CA GLY A 453 17.55 -15.25 4.40
C GLY A 453 18.67 -14.22 4.60
N ALA A 454 18.40 -12.91 4.47
CA ALA A 454 19.35 -11.85 4.80
C ALA A 454 19.41 -11.62 6.33
N ASP A 455 20.14 -12.50 7.02
CA ASP A 455 20.23 -12.58 8.49
C ASP A 455 21.23 -11.62 9.15
N GLU A 456 22.36 -11.34 8.49
CA GLU A 456 23.28 -10.25 8.84
C GLU A 456 23.16 -9.09 7.86
N LEU A 457 22.58 -7.98 8.34
CA LEU A 457 22.34 -6.78 7.54
C LEU A 457 23.64 -6.05 7.15
N PRO A 458 23.74 -5.51 5.93
CA PRO A 458 24.93 -4.86 5.41
C PRO A 458 25.23 -3.56 6.13
N VAL A 459 26.51 -3.24 6.25
CA VAL A 459 27.00 -1.95 6.76
C VAL A 459 26.89 -0.93 5.63
N ILE A 460 26.16 0.15 5.87
CA ILE A 460 25.87 1.19 4.87
C ILE A 460 26.23 2.59 5.40
N LEU A 461 26.24 3.58 4.51
CA LEU A 461 26.20 5.01 4.85
C LEU A 461 25.08 5.69 4.07
N THR A 462 24.29 6.53 4.73
CA THR A 462 23.49 7.59 4.08
C THR A 462 23.94 8.98 4.57
N LEU A 463 23.54 10.07 3.92
CA LEU A 463 23.95 11.40 4.41
C LEU A 463 23.24 11.74 5.73
N PHE A 464 21.92 11.54 5.78
CA PHE A 464 21.08 11.79 6.96
C PHE A 464 20.40 10.52 7.44
N GLY A 465 21.14 9.70 8.18
CA GLY A 465 20.70 8.36 8.62
C GLY A 465 19.26 8.33 9.14
N PRO A 466 18.44 7.38 8.69
CA PRO A 466 17.10 7.17 9.22
C PRO A 466 17.24 6.62 10.64
N ARG A 467 16.34 7.04 11.53
CA ARG A 467 16.44 6.72 12.95
C ARG A 467 15.77 5.38 13.23
N ILE A 468 16.48 4.51 13.92
CA ILE A 468 15.97 3.19 14.29
C ILE A 468 15.19 3.37 15.58
N ALA A 469 13.90 3.66 15.40
CA ALA A 469 12.96 3.84 16.50
C ALA A 469 12.81 2.53 17.31
N PRO A 470 12.45 2.61 18.61
CA PRO A 470 12.39 1.45 19.51
C PRO A 470 11.58 0.25 19.01
N ASP A 471 10.57 0.49 18.17
CA ASP A 471 9.63 -0.47 17.57
C ASP A 471 10.10 -1.06 16.24
N THR A 472 10.97 -0.39 15.47
CA THR A 472 11.24 -0.78 14.08
C THR A 472 11.87 -2.17 13.97
N ALA A 473 12.91 -2.50 14.75
CA ALA A 473 13.52 -3.84 14.74
C ALA A 473 12.64 -4.92 15.43
N PRO A 474 11.94 -4.64 16.55
CA PRO A 474 10.97 -5.57 17.11
C PRO A 474 9.84 -6.01 16.17
N LEU A 475 9.34 -5.11 15.31
CA LEU A 475 8.24 -5.45 14.40
C LEU A 475 8.68 -6.35 13.24
N THR A 476 9.91 -6.19 12.71
CA THR A 476 10.41 -7.07 11.62
C THR A 476 10.57 -8.53 12.04
N ARG A 477 10.61 -8.83 13.35
CA ARG A 477 10.70 -10.20 13.87
C ARG A 477 9.36 -10.95 13.96
N LEU A 478 8.25 -10.35 13.55
CA LEU A 478 6.93 -10.96 13.62
C LEU A 478 6.49 -11.60 12.29
N VAL A 479 7.38 -11.64 11.30
CA VAL A 479 7.16 -12.13 9.93
C VAL A 479 8.43 -12.83 9.38
N HIS A 480 8.27 -13.56 8.27
CA HIS A 480 9.34 -14.15 7.44
C HIS A 480 10.38 -14.95 8.25
N ASP A 481 11.67 -14.66 8.09
CA ASP A 481 12.82 -15.33 8.72
C ASP A 481 12.64 -15.67 10.22
N ALA A 482 11.94 -14.81 10.97
CA ALA A 482 11.70 -14.98 12.40
C ALA A 482 10.39 -15.72 12.73
N VAL A 483 9.40 -15.69 11.83
CA VAL A 483 8.12 -16.41 11.96
C VAL A 483 7.77 -17.05 10.60
N PRO A 484 8.36 -18.22 10.28
CA PRO A 484 8.21 -18.85 8.97
C PRO A 484 6.75 -19.06 8.54
N GLY A 485 6.48 -18.79 7.26
CA GLY A 485 5.15 -18.83 6.66
C GLY A 485 4.23 -17.67 7.05
N ARG A 486 4.67 -16.71 7.88
CA ARG A 486 3.88 -15.50 8.22
C ARG A 486 4.41 -14.29 7.48
N THR A 487 3.66 -13.82 6.48
CA THR A 487 4.03 -12.68 5.62
C THR A 487 3.28 -11.38 5.94
N LYS A 488 2.49 -11.35 7.03
CA LYS A 488 1.61 -10.23 7.38
C LYS A 488 1.71 -9.86 8.85
N LEU A 489 1.62 -8.56 9.12
CA LEU A 489 1.60 -7.94 10.44
C LEU A 489 0.39 -7.00 10.52
N GLY A 490 -0.33 -7.01 11.64
CA GLY A 490 -1.53 -6.18 11.84
C GLY A 490 -1.52 -5.36 13.13
N GLY A 491 -2.59 -4.59 13.35
CA GLY A 491 -2.73 -3.77 14.56
C GLY A 491 -2.70 -4.58 15.86
N ALA A 492 -3.13 -5.85 15.85
CA ALA A 492 -3.06 -6.70 17.03
C ALA A 492 -1.61 -7.07 17.43
N ASP A 493 -0.69 -7.24 16.47
CA ASP A 493 0.73 -7.43 16.74
C ASP A 493 1.30 -6.21 17.50
N VAL A 494 1.04 -5.02 16.96
CA VAL A 494 1.49 -3.75 17.55
C VAL A 494 0.89 -3.56 18.95
N ALA A 495 -0.41 -3.80 19.12
CA ALA A 495 -1.08 -3.74 20.40
C ALA A 495 -0.45 -4.68 21.45
N TYR A 496 -0.10 -5.90 21.04
CA TYR A 496 0.57 -6.84 21.93
C TYR A 496 1.96 -6.34 22.34
N VAL A 497 2.75 -5.83 21.38
CA VAL A 497 4.08 -5.25 21.61
C VAL A 497 4.02 -4.01 22.51
N LEU A 498 2.96 -3.21 22.43
CA LEU A 498 2.67 -2.09 23.33
C LEU A 498 2.22 -2.52 24.75
N GLY A 499 2.05 -3.81 25.02
CA GLY A 499 1.73 -4.36 26.35
C GLY A 499 0.30 -4.89 26.50
N HIS A 500 -0.57 -4.76 25.51
CA HIS A 500 -1.98 -5.18 25.63
C HIS A 500 -2.14 -6.68 25.41
N ASP A 501 -2.14 -7.47 26.49
CA ASP A 501 -2.39 -8.93 26.45
C ASP A 501 -3.70 -9.32 25.76
N ARG A 502 -4.70 -8.43 25.82
CA ARG A 502 -6.00 -8.58 25.14
C ARG A 502 -5.85 -8.85 23.64
N ALA A 503 -4.79 -8.34 23.01
CA ALA A 503 -4.46 -8.57 21.60
C ALA A 503 -4.32 -10.07 21.23
N LYS A 504 -3.95 -10.95 22.18
CA LYS A 504 -3.88 -12.41 21.95
C LYS A 504 -5.22 -13.01 21.51
N THR A 505 -6.35 -12.40 21.89
CA THR A 505 -7.70 -12.81 21.43
C THR A 505 -7.84 -12.66 19.92
N TYR A 506 -7.34 -11.56 19.37
CA TYR A 506 -7.39 -11.24 17.94
C TYR A 506 -6.30 -11.96 17.13
N LEU A 507 -5.19 -12.31 17.78
CA LEU A 507 -4.10 -13.10 17.19
C LEU A 507 -4.30 -14.62 17.30
N ALA A 508 -5.40 -15.11 17.89
CA ALA A 508 -5.59 -16.53 18.17
C ALA A 508 -5.46 -17.45 16.93
N GLY A 509 -5.92 -17.00 15.77
CA GLY A 509 -5.78 -17.72 14.50
C GLY A 509 -4.33 -17.78 13.99
N ASP A 510 -3.56 -16.71 14.15
CA ASP A 510 -2.14 -16.66 13.75
C ASP A 510 -1.27 -17.44 14.73
N LEU A 511 -1.54 -17.35 16.03
CA LEU A 511 -0.85 -18.12 17.08
C LEU A 511 -1.04 -19.63 16.93
N ALA A 512 -2.20 -20.07 16.41
CA ALA A 512 -2.45 -21.47 16.09
C ALA A 512 -1.70 -21.95 14.83
N LYS A 513 -1.49 -21.06 13.85
CA LYS A 513 -0.79 -21.36 12.58
C LYS A 513 0.73 -21.27 12.67
N HIS A 514 1.25 -20.37 13.52
CA HIS A 514 2.67 -20.03 13.57
C HIS A 514 3.24 -20.23 14.99
N PRO A 515 3.74 -21.43 15.33
CA PRO A 515 4.16 -21.75 16.70
C PRO A 515 5.26 -20.85 17.29
N SER A 516 6.12 -20.24 16.47
CA SER A 516 7.17 -19.31 16.93
C SER A 516 6.65 -17.90 17.25
N LEU A 517 5.46 -17.53 16.77
CA LEU A 517 4.91 -16.17 16.88
C LEU A 517 4.77 -15.72 18.34
N ALA A 518 4.37 -16.62 19.25
CA ALA A 518 4.20 -16.29 20.67
C ALA A 518 5.52 -15.80 21.31
N ALA A 519 6.63 -16.49 21.05
CA ALA A 519 7.94 -16.12 21.57
C ALA A 519 8.48 -14.85 20.90
N ALA A 520 8.26 -14.68 19.59
CA ALA A 520 8.63 -13.48 18.86
C ALA A 520 7.90 -12.23 19.40
N LEU A 521 6.59 -12.34 19.66
CA LEU A 521 5.76 -11.29 20.26
C LEU A 521 6.23 -10.90 21.67
N ASP A 522 6.55 -11.90 22.52
CA ASP A 522 7.03 -11.65 23.89
C ASP A 522 8.41 -10.97 23.88
N GLN A 523 9.34 -11.41 23.02
CA GLN A 523 10.64 -10.75 22.87
C GLN A 523 10.50 -9.33 22.31
N SER A 524 9.61 -9.11 21.34
CA SER A 524 9.40 -7.79 20.75
C SER A 524 8.73 -6.80 21.72
N ARG A 525 7.81 -7.25 22.57
CA ARG A 525 7.32 -6.45 23.70
C ARG A 525 8.46 -6.10 24.66
N ALA A 526 9.29 -7.07 25.05
CA ALA A 526 10.38 -6.86 26.00
C ALA A 526 11.41 -5.84 25.49
N ASP A 527 11.76 -5.92 24.21
CA ASP A 527 12.73 -5.00 23.58
C ASP A 527 12.18 -3.57 23.49
N VAL A 528 10.92 -3.37 23.08
CA VAL A 528 10.30 -2.03 23.07
C VAL A 528 10.24 -1.44 24.47
N ALA A 529 9.84 -2.24 25.48
CA ALA A 529 9.82 -1.82 26.88
C ALA A 529 11.22 -1.55 27.48
N ALA A 530 12.27 -2.16 26.93
CA ALA A 530 13.65 -1.86 27.30
C ALA A 530 14.17 -0.59 26.61
N ALA A 531 13.90 -0.43 25.32
CA ALA A 531 14.38 0.70 24.50
C ALA A 531 13.68 2.03 24.83
N THR A 532 12.42 2.00 25.26
CA THR A 532 11.68 3.20 25.72
C THR A 532 12.02 3.61 27.15
N ARG A 533 12.63 2.73 27.96
CA ARG A 533 12.89 2.98 29.39
C ARG A 533 13.95 4.07 29.59
N GLY A 534 13.49 5.26 29.96
CA GLY A 534 14.38 6.42 30.12
C GLY A 534 14.91 6.95 28.78
N ALA A 535 14.15 6.74 27.69
CA ALA A 535 14.38 7.38 26.41
C ALA A 535 14.52 8.90 26.58
N ARG A 536 15.45 9.49 25.82
CA ARG A 536 15.78 10.92 25.88
C ARG A 536 15.31 11.69 24.65
N ASP A 537 14.88 10.96 23.64
CA ASP A 537 14.25 11.44 22.42
C ASP A 537 12.73 11.50 22.55
N VAL A 538 12.10 12.39 21.78
CA VAL A 538 10.64 12.62 21.83
C VAL A 538 9.86 11.37 21.46
N TYR A 539 10.27 10.65 20.42
CA TYR A 539 9.65 9.40 19.97
C TYR A 539 9.62 8.36 21.09
N GLY A 540 10.77 7.99 21.65
CA GLY A 540 10.87 6.96 22.67
C GLY A 540 10.15 7.33 23.97
N ALA A 541 10.15 8.61 24.35
CA ALA A 541 9.39 9.10 25.51
C ALA A 541 7.88 9.03 25.28
N TRP A 542 7.40 9.40 24.09
CA TRP A 542 5.99 9.33 23.74
C TRP A 542 5.51 7.88 23.56
N LEU A 543 6.30 7.02 22.92
CA LEU A 543 6.01 5.59 22.84
C LEU A 543 5.97 4.95 24.24
N GLY A 544 6.91 5.31 25.13
CA GLY A 544 6.89 4.88 26.53
C GLY A 544 5.61 5.30 27.26
N ALA A 545 5.08 6.50 27.01
CA ALA A 545 3.78 6.92 27.52
C ALA A 545 2.60 6.12 26.94
N ALA A 546 2.72 5.63 25.69
CA ALA A 546 1.73 4.72 25.10
C ALA A 546 1.75 3.33 25.74
N LEU A 547 2.93 2.78 26.10
CA LEU A 547 3.04 1.50 26.81
C LEU A 547 2.29 1.52 28.15
N HIS A 548 2.32 2.64 28.86
CA HIS A 548 1.59 2.83 30.12
C HIS A 548 0.05 2.83 29.98
N LEU A 549 -0.51 2.76 28.76
CA LEU A 549 -1.95 2.53 28.54
C LEU A 549 -2.38 1.07 28.78
N ALA A 550 -1.43 0.14 28.81
CA ALA A 550 -1.67 -1.25 29.21
C ALA A 550 -1.73 -1.41 30.75
N ASP A 551 -1.20 -0.46 31.52
CA ASP A 551 -1.14 -0.53 32.97
C ASP A 551 -2.54 -0.45 33.61
N ARG A 552 -2.74 -1.24 34.67
CA ARG A 552 -3.91 -1.12 35.54
C ARG A 552 -3.56 -0.14 36.67
N PRO A 553 -4.31 0.98 36.83
CA PRO A 553 -3.98 1.96 37.85
C PRO A 553 -4.22 1.42 39.26
N ASP A 554 -3.30 1.71 40.17
CA ASP A 554 -3.44 1.41 41.58
C ASP A 554 -4.58 2.23 42.24
N GLY A 555 -5.30 1.60 43.17
CA GLY A 555 -6.35 2.23 43.97
C GLY A 555 -7.78 1.89 43.53
N VAL A 556 -8.71 2.82 43.74
CA VAL A 556 -10.15 2.61 43.49
C VAL A 556 -10.50 3.01 42.06
N ALA A 557 -10.66 2.02 41.18
CA ALA A 557 -11.12 2.20 39.81
C ALA A 557 -12.61 1.83 39.62
N PRO A 558 -13.35 2.50 38.72
CA PRO A 558 -14.68 2.09 38.28
C PRO A 558 -14.76 0.63 37.83
N SER A 559 -15.90 -0.02 38.05
CA SER A 559 -16.07 -1.45 37.72
C SER A 559 -15.92 -1.77 36.23
N PHE A 560 -16.28 -0.84 35.34
CA PHE A 560 -16.10 -1.02 33.89
C PHE A 560 -14.62 -1.16 33.49
N MET A 561 -13.67 -0.60 34.26
CA MET A 561 -12.24 -0.68 33.94
C MET A 561 -11.65 -2.10 34.10
N LYS A 562 -12.46 -3.05 34.58
CA LYS A 562 -12.10 -4.46 34.75
C LYS A 562 -12.70 -5.37 33.68
N THR A 563 -13.44 -4.82 32.71
CA THR A 563 -14.06 -5.60 31.62
C THR A 563 -13.13 -5.71 30.42
N ASP A 564 -13.33 -6.78 29.64
CA ASP A 564 -12.66 -6.99 28.37
C ASP A 564 -12.93 -5.83 27.38
N ALA A 565 -14.15 -5.32 27.31
CA ALA A 565 -14.50 -4.19 26.45
C ALA A 565 -13.69 -2.93 26.77
N PHE A 566 -13.38 -2.66 28.05
CA PHE A 566 -12.50 -1.55 28.41
C PHE A 566 -11.03 -1.84 28.06
N ALA A 567 -10.58 -3.09 28.13
CA ALA A 567 -9.26 -3.48 27.65
C ALA A 567 -9.14 -3.29 26.12
N ASP A 568 -10.19 -3.59 25.36
CA ASP A 568 -10.30 -3.33 23.92
C ASP A 568 -10.29 -1.82 23.62
N MET A 569 -11.05 -1.02 24.38
CA MET A 569 -11.03 0.45 24.28
C MET A 569 -9.62 1.01 24.53
N ARG A 570 -8.92 0.52 25.56
CA ARG A 570 -7.54 0.96 25.88
C ARG A 570 -6.51 0.50 24.86
N MET A 571 -6.71 -0.68 24.27
CA MET A 571 -5.92 -1.16 23.16
C MET A 571 -6.11 -0.26 21.92
N SER A 572 -7.34 0.16 21.64
CA SER A 572 -7.66 1.12 20.58
C SER A 572 -6.98 2.49 20.82
N SER A 573 -7.04 3.02 22.05
CA SER A 573 -6.29 4.22 22.47
C SER A 573 -4.80 4.09 22.14
N ALA A 574 -4.14 3.00 22.56
CA ALA A 574 -2.70 2.81 22.34
C ALA A 574 -2.34 2.70 20.85
N LEU A 575 -3.18 2.06 20.04
CA LEU A 575 -3.00 2.01 18.58
C LEU A 575 -3.18 3.39 17.92
N ALA A 576 -4.14 4.20 18.39
CA ALA A 576 -4.29 5.58 17.92
C ALA A 576 -3.06 6.44 18.26
N VAL A 577 -2.49 6.28 19.46
CA VAL A 577 -1.24 6.96 19.85
C VAL A 577 -0.06 6.50 18.99
N TYR A 578 0.08 5.19 18.75
CA TYR A 578 1.13 4.66 17.89
C TYR A 578 1.01 5.18 16.44
N ALA A 579 -0.20 5.26 15.90
CA ALA A 579 -0.45 5.87 14.58
C ALA A 579 -0.04 7.35 14.54
N GLN A 580 -0.35 8.13 15.58
CA GLN A 580 0.08 9.53 15.71
C GLN A 580 1.62 9.66 15.74
N ILE A 581 2.31 8.79 16.48
CA ILE A 581 3.78 8.74 16.53
C ILE A 581 4.36 8.45 15.14
N ARG A 582 3.89 7.39 14.46
CA ARG A 582 4.38 7.04 13.11
C ARG A 582 4.04 8.13 12.06
N HIS A 583 2.95 8.88 12.24
CA HIS A 583 2.57 10.02 11.39
C HIS A 583 3.52 11.21 11.54
N THR A 584 3.80 11.64 12.78
CA THR A 584 4.73 12.77 13.05
C THR A 584 6.14 12.48 12.59
N PHE A 585 6.64 11.26 12.81
CA PHE A 585 8.04 10.91 12.54
C PHE A 585 8.27 10.20 11.20
N VAL A 586 7.34 10.32 10.25
CA VAL A 586 7.30 9.48 9.04
C VAL A 586 8.50 9.67 8.08
N LEU A 587 9.18 10.82 8.15
CA LEU A 587 10.45 11.10 7.46
C LEU A 587 11.67 10.57 8.24
N LEU A 588 11.65 10.73 9.57
CA LEU A 588 12.81 10.49 10.44
C LEU A 588 12.95 9.03 10.84
N ALA A 589 11.85 8.36 11.21
CA ALA A 589 11.84 7.00 11.72
C ALA A 589 11.89 6.00 10.56
N GLY A 590 12.87 5.10 10.59
CA GLY A 590 12.97 4.00 9.63
C GLY A 590 11.69 3.18 9.61
N GLN A 591 11.08 3.06 8.43
CA GLN A 591 10.03 2.07 8.19
C GLN A 591 10.69 0.72 7.94
N GLY A 592 10.27 -0.29 8.69
CA GLY A 592 10.71 -1.67 8.49
C GLY A 592 10.16 -2.24 7.19
N TYR A 593 10.98 -3.01 6.48
CA TYR A 593 10.56 -3.87 5.38
C TYR A 593 10.43 -5.31 5.87
N ASP A 594 9.56 -6.05 5.21
CA ASP A 594 9.44 -7.49 5.36
C ASP A 594 10.49 -8.19 4.45
N ALA A 595 10.28 -9.43 4.00
CA ALA A 595 11.17 -10.10 3.06
C ALA A 595 10.50 -10.23 1.69
N TYR A 596 11.24 -9.99 0.61
CA TYR A 596 10.70 -10.20 -0.74
C TYR A 596 10.94 -11.63 -1.23
N GLY A 597 9.89 -12.25 -1.77
CA GLY A 597 9.92 -13.54 -2.44
C GLY A 597 8.53 -13.95 -2.95
N CYS A 598 8.51 -14.75 -4.01
CA CYS A 598 7.31 -15.44 -4.48
C CYS A 598 7.36 -16.90 -4.00
N GLU A 599 6.31 -17.36 -3.32
CA GLU A 599 6.24 -18.74 -2.80
C GLU A 599 5.16 -19.55 -3.55
N ILE A 600 5.53 -20.76 -4.00
CA ILE A 600 4.55 -21.83 -4.26
C ILE A 600 4.38 -22.57 -2.93
N PRO A 601 3.21 -22.45 -2.26
CA PRO A 601 3.08 -22.80 -0.83
C PRO A 601 3.20 -24.30 -0.56
N ASP A 602 2.84 -25.14 -1.53
CA ASP A 602 3.09 -26.57 -1.49
C ASP A 602 3.02 -27.16 -2.92
N GLY A 603 3.42 -28.42 -3.08
CA GLY A 603 3.33 -29.13 -4.34
C GLY A 603 3.02 -30.61 -4.17
N TRP A 604 2.64 -31.25 -5.27
CA TRP A 604 2.42 -32.69 -5.38
C TRP A 604 2.87 -33.16 -6.75
N VAL A 605 3.43 -34.37 -6.81
CA VAL A 605 3.82 -35.03 -8.06
C VAL A 605 2.95 -36.26 -8.21
N GLU A 606 2.34 -36.42 -9.39
CA GLU A 606 1.50 -37.57 -9.69
C GLU A 606 2.27 -38.88 -9.42
N PRO A 607 1.71 -39.85 -8.66
CA PRO A 607 2.43 -41.04 -8.20
C PRO A 607 2.72 -42.10 -9.29
N ALA A 608 2.89 -41.67 -10.54
CA ALA A 608 3.17 -42.48 -11.72
C ALA A 608 4.65 -42.93 -11.79
N VAL A 609 5.19 -43.53 -10.72
CA VAL A 609 6.61 -43.93 -10.60
C VAL A 609 7.11 -44.73 -11.80
N ALA A 610 6.29 -45.67 -12.30
CA ALA A 610 6.62 -46.48 -13.48
C ALA A 610 6.73 -45.67 -14.79
N VAL A 611 5.98 -44.55 -14.91
CA VAL A 611 6.09 -43.62 -16.04
C VAL A 611 7.42 -42.87 -15.97
N TYR A 612 7.81 -42.37 -14.79
CA TYR A 612 9.13 -41.74 -14.63
C TYR A 612 10.29 -42.71 -14.89
N ASP A 613 10.18 -43.98 -14.45
CA ASP A 613 11.16 -45.03 -14.79
C ASP A 613 11.24 -45.29 -16.31
N GLY A 614 10.10 -45.30 -17.00
CA GLY A 614 10.05 -45.41 -18.47
C GLY A 614 10.66 -44.20 -19.18
N LEU A 615 10.37 -42.98 -18.73
CA LEU A 615 10.94 -41.74 -19.27
C LEU A 615 12.45 -41.62 -19.00
N LEU A 616 12.93 -42.11 -17.85
CA LEU A 616 14.36 -42.22 -17.55
C LEU A 616 15.06 -43.21 -18.50
N ALA A 617 14.43 -44.35 -18.79
CA ALA A 617 14.95 -45.30 -19.78
C ALA A 617 14.98 -44.69 -21.20
N TRP A 618 13.94 -43.95 -21.58
CA TRP A 618 13.89 -43.18 -22.84
C TRP A 618 15.02 -42.14 -22.91
N ALA A 619 15.23 -41.33 -21.87
CA ALA A 619 16.26 -40.28 -21.87
C ALA A 619 17.67 -40.88 -22.03
N ARG A 620 17.95 -42.02 -21.38
CA ARG A 620 19.21 -42.77 -21.54
C ARG A 620 19.39 -43.33 -22.95
N ALA A 621 18.34 -43.89 -23.54
CA ALA A 621 18.36 -44.41 -24.91
C ALA A 621 18.56 -43.27 -25.94
N ALA A 622 17.82 -42.17 -25.78
CA ALA A 622 17.97 -40.96 -26.60
C ALA A 622 19.40 -40.39 -26.49
N ARG A 623 20.01 -40.42 -25.30
CA ARG A 623 21.38 -39.94 -25.07
C ARG A 623 22.44 -40.81 -25.74
N ALA A 624 22.20 -42.12 -25.83
CA ALA A 624 23.05 -43.03 -26.60
C ALA A 624 22.88 -42.81 -28.12
N ALA A 625 21.64 -42.55 -28.58
CA ALA A 625 21.32 -42.33 -30.00
C ALA A 625 21.74 -40.95 -30.53
N VAL A 626 21.72 -39.90 -29.70
CA VAL A 626 22.03 -38.51 -30.07
C VAL A 626 23.08 -37.91 -29.13
N PRO A 627 24.37 -38.31 -29.23
CA PRO A 627 25.42 -37.87 -28.31
C PRO A 627 25.59 -36.35 -28.22
N ALA A 628 25.29 -35.62 -29.31
CA ALA A 628 25.33 -34.16 -29.36
C ALA A 628 24.38 -33.48 -28.35
N GLN A 629 23.31 -34.17 -27.91
CA GLN A 629 22.32 -33.65 -26.95
C GLN A 629 22.54 -34.18 -25.52
N THR A 630 23.71 -34.76 -25.23
CA THR A 630 24.05 -35.36 -23.93
C THR A 630 23.81 -34.42 -22.73
N ALA A 631 24.14 -33.14 -22.86
CA ALA A 631 23.99 -32.18 -21.76
C ALA A 631 22.52 -31.90 -21.40
N TYR A 632 21.66 -31.74 -22.41
CA TYR A 632 20.21 -31.61 -22.23
C TYR A 632 19.60 -32.88 -21.64
N LEU A 633 19.91 -34.04 -22.21
CA LEU A 633 19.31 -35.31 -21.78
C LEU A 633 19.74 -35.72 -20.36
N ARG A 634 20.92 -35.29 -19.88
CA ARG A 634 21.28 -35.42 -18.46
C ARG A 634 20.40 -34.57 -17.54
N ARG A 635 20.12 -33.29 -17.89
CA ARG A 635 19.17 -32.46 -17.10
C ARG A 635 17.79 -33.13 -17.03
N VAL A 636 17.32 -33.68 -18.14
CA VAL A 636 16.06 -34.45 -18.16
C VAL A 636 16.13 -35.70 -17.26
N GLU A 637 17.23 -36.46 -17.27
CA GLU A 637 17.42 -37.58 -16.33
C GLU A 637 17.38 -37.12 -14.87
N ASP A 638 18.03 -36.00 -14.52
CA ASP A 638 18.08 -35.48 -13.15
C ASP A 638 16.68 -34.99 -12.69
N ILE A 639 15.95 -34.26 -13.54
CA ILE A 639 14.60 -33.74 -13.25
C ILE A 639 13.60 -34.88 -13.09
N LEU A 640 13.59 -35.86 -14.01
CA LEU A 640 12.74 -37.05 -13.90
C LEU A 640 13.08 -37.88 -12.66
N GLY A 641 14.37 -37.96 -12.29
CA GLY A 641 14.82 -38.61 -11.06
C GLY A 641 14.29 -37.92 -9.79
N MET A 642 14.24 -36.59 -9.78
CA MET A 642 13.71 -35.81 -8.66
C MET A 642 12.18 -35.93 -8.55
N LEU A 643 11.43 -35.79 -9.66
CA LEU A 643 9.98 -36.02 -9.71
C LEU A 643 9.63 -37.43 -9.20
N ARG A 644 10.36 -38.46 -9.66
CA ARG A 644 10.23 -39.84 -9.19
C ARG A 644 10.49 -39.99 -7.69
N SER A 645 11.51 -39.32 -7.15
CA SER A 645 11.86 -39.34 -5.72
C SER A 645 10.74 -38.74 -4.85
N ILE A 646 10.18 -37.63 -5.31
CA ILE A 646 9.03 -36.96 -4.67
C ILE A 646 7.79 -37.85 -4.71
N ALA A 647 7.45 -38.43 -5.87
CA ALA A 647 6.33 -39.36 -6.02
C ALA A 647 6.44 -40.58 -5.08
N ILE A 648 7.65 -41.10 -4.85
CA ILE A 648 7.89 -42.20 -3.89
C ILE A 648 7.73 -41.72 -2.44
N THR A 649 8.10 -40.48 -2.12
CA THR A 649 7.95 -39.90 -0.78
C THR A 649 6.46 -39.77 -0.41
N GLU A 650 5.66 -39.20 -1.32
CA GLU A 650 4.20 -39.06 -1.18
C GLU A 650 3.51 -40.43 -1.10
N LEU A 651 3.90 -41.40 -1.94
CA LEU A 651 3.39 -42.79 -1.90
C LEU A 651 3.70 -43.52 -0.59
N ALA A 652 4.77 -43.15 0.11
CA ALA A 652 5.09 -43.68 1.44
C ALA A 652 4.24 -43.05 2.56
N GLY A 653 3.35 -42.10 2.23
CA GLY A 653 2.55 -41.32 3.19
C GLY A 653 3.38 -40.28 3.96
N ALA A 654 4.62 -40.04 3.57
CA ALA A 654 5.49 -39.07 4.21
C ALA A 654 5.27 -37.66 3.63
N PRO A 655 5.25 -36.60 4.46
CA PRO A 655 5.22 -35.24 3.96
C PRO A 655 6.52 -34.91 3.22
N LEU A 656 6.39 -34.05 2.21
CA LEU A 656 7.55 -33.52 1.50
C LEU A 656 8.52 -32.87 2.49
N SER A 657 9.81 -33.11 2.28
CA SER A 657 10.86 -32.34 2.94
C SER A 657 10.86 -30.90 2.41
N GLU A 658 11.36 -29.96 3.20
CA GLU A 658 11.47 -28.56 2.78
C GLU A 658 12.28 -28.39 1.47
N PRO A 659 13.41 -29.09 1.24
CA PRO A 659 14.09 -29.05 -0.06
C PRO A 659 13.25 -29.59 -1.22
N GLN A 660 12.37 -30.58 -1.00
CA GLN A 660 11.47 -31.08 -2.04
C GLN A 660 10.37 -30.06 -2.38
N ARG A 661 9.73 -29.42 -1.39
CA ARG A 661 8.78 -28.31 -1.63
C ARG A 661 9.45 -27.16 -2.36
N ARG A 662 10.61 -26.71 -1.88
CA ARG A 662 11.38 -25.62 -2.50
C ARG A 662 11.78 -25.96 -3.94
N TRP A 663 12.17 -27.21 -4.22
CA TRP A 663 12.48 -27.65 -5.57
C TRP A 663 11.25 -27.68 -6.49
N LEU A 664 10.11 -28.18 -6.02
CA LEU A 664 8.85 -28.11 -6.79
C LEU A 664 8.45 -26.66 -7.08
N GLY A 665 8.63 -25.75 -6.12
CA GLY A 665 8.36 -24.33 -6.28
C GLY A 665 9.13 -23.66 -7.42
N MET A 666 10.32 -24.17 -7.75
CA MET A 666 11.13 -23.70 -8.89
C MET A 666 10.64 -24.26 -10.25
N VAL A 667 9.33 -24.43 -10.44
CA VAL A 667 8.72 -25.03 -11.64
C VAL A 667 9.00 -24.21 -12.90
N ALA A 668 8.59 -22.95 -12.90
CA ALA A 668 8.66 -22.06 -14.04
C ALA A 668 8.64 -20.61 -13.54
N GLU A 669 9.70 -19.87 -13.86
CA GLU A 669 9.77 -18.44 -13.71
C GLU A 669 9.92 -17.82 -15.11
N TYR A 670 9.13 -16.77 -15.35
CA TYR A 670 9.22 -15.90 -16.51
C TYR A 670 9.63 -14.54 -15.98
N THR A 671 10.93 -14.23 -16.05
CA THR A 671 11.46 -12.94 -15.61
C THR A 671 11.85 -12.13 -16.85
N PRO A 672 11.06 -11.14 -17.29
CA PRO A 672 11.59 -10.08 -18.15
C PRO A 672 12.67 -9.34 -17.35
N VAL A 673 13.79 -8.99 -18.00
CA VAL A 673 14.85 -8.23 -17.34
C VAL A 673 14.42 -6.78 -17.26
N GLY A 674 14.51 -6.18 -16.07
CA GLY A 674 13.86 -4.89 -15.75
C GLY A 674 12.68 -5.02 -14.78
N GLY A 675 12.23 -6.24 -14.47
CA GLY A 675 11.08 -6.47 -13.59
C GLY A 675 9.75 -6.22 -14.28
N TYR A 676 8.70 -5.91 -13.53
CA TYR A 676 7.32 -5.80 -14.03
C TYR A 676 7.07 -4.62 -14.99
N GLY A 677 8.06 -3.77 -15.26
CA GLY A 677 7.89 -2.46 -15.91
C GLY A 677 8.12 -2.38 -17.42
N ASP A 678 8.82 -3.32 -18.05
CA ASP A 678 9.22 -3.20 -19.47
C ASP A 678 8.82 -4.42 -20.32
N SER A 679 8.01 -4.18 -21.36
CA SER A 679 7.51 -5.18 -22.29
C SER A 679 8.31 -5.25 -23.60
N GLY A 680 9.50 -4.63 -23.66
CA GLY A 680 10.30 -4.49 -24.87
C GLY A 680 11.40 -5.55 -25.11
N GLU A 681 11.75 -6.37 -24.11
CA GLU A 681 12.94 -7.25 -24.15
C GLU A 681 12.63 -8.76 -24.04
N PRO A 682 13.50 -9.65 -24.55
CA PRO A 682 13.27 -11.09 -24.52
C PRO A 682 13.35 -11.67 -23.10
N PRO A 683 12.41 -12.56 -22.71
CA PRO A 683 12.26 -13.02 -21.34
C PRO A 683 13.20 -14.18 -20.97
N LYS A 684 13.46 -14.34 -19.66
CA LYS A 684 14.19 -15.48 -19.11
C LYS A 684 13.26 -16.66 -18.84
N TYR A 685 13.39 -17.72 -19.64
CA TYR A 685 12.77 -19.03 -19.38
C TYR A 685 13.64 -19.83 -18.40
N THR A 686 13.25 -19.90 -17.13
CA THR A 686 14.04 -20.62 -16.11
C THR A 686 13.18 -21.32 -15.05
N GLY A 687 13.70 -22.38 -14.44
CA GLY A 687 12.91 -23.34 -13.65
C GLY A 687 12.94 -24.74 -14.28
N TRP A 688 12.65 -25.77 -13.47
CA TRP A 688 12.85 -27.16 -13.88
C TRP A 688 11.94 -27.58 -15.05
N TYR A 689 10.78 -26.95 -15.23
CA TYR A 689 9.90 -27.23 -16.37
C TYR A 689 10.52 -26.76 -17.69
N PHE A 690 11.13 -25.57 -17.72
CA PHE A 690 11.79 -25.08 -18.93
C PHE A 690 13.06 -25.88 -19.26
N ASP A 691 13.74 -26.46 -18.26
CA ASP A 691 14.88 -27.35 -18.49
C ASP A 691 14.52 -28.73 -19.06
N LEU A 692 13.23 -29.09 -19.14
CA LEU A 692 12.75 -30.27 -19.88
C LEU A 692 12.76 -30.07 -21.40
N PHE A 693 13.05 -28.87 -21.91
CA PHE A 693 13.15 -28.60 -23.33
C PHE A 693 14.62 -28.50 -23.80
N PRO A 694 14.95 -28.96 -25.04
CA PRO A 694 16.30 -28.81 -25.60
C PRO A 694 16.70 -27.33 -25.74
N ASP A 695 15.73 -26.51 -26.14
CA ASP A 695 15.77 -25.05 -26.15
C ASP A 695 14.63 -24.56 -25.27
N ARG A 696 14.93 -23.75 -24.25
CA ARG A 696 13.96 -23.36 -23.22
C ARG A 696 12.85 -22.44 -23.75
N GLU A 697 13.19 -21.57 -24.70
CA GLU A 697 12.27 -20.59 -25.29
C GLU A 697 11.44 -21.23 -26.39
N ILE A 698 12.12 -21.72 -27.44
CA ILE A 698 11.50 -22.27 -28.65
C ILE A 698 10.76 -23.58 -28.33
N GLY A 699 11.19 -24.31 -27.29
CA GLY A 699 10.50 -25.51 -26.83
C GLY A 699 9.19 -25.20 -26.12
N ALA A 700 9.22 -24.32 -25.12
CA ALA A 700 8.08 -24.08 -24.23
C ALA A 700 6.99 -23.18 -24.85
N GLN A 701 7.32 -22.35 -25.84
CA GLN A 701 6.33 -21.56 -26.58
C GLN A 701 5.50 -22.37 -27.59
N ARG A 702 5.89 -23.61 -27.92
CA ARG A 702 5.16 -24.41 -28.91
C ARG A 702 3.76 -24.77 -28.39
N GLY A 703 2.76 -24.59 -29.24
CA GLY A 703 1.40 -25.04 -28.96
C GLY A 703 1.37 -26.54 -28.64
N VAL A 704 0.65 -26.90 -27.58
CA VAL A 704 0.47 -28.30 -27.15
C VAL A 704 -0.59 -29.05 -27.98
N ASP A 705 -1.27 -28.34 -28.88
CA ASP A 705 -2.38 -28.86 -29.69
C ASP A 705 -1.87 -29.50 -31.00
N LEU A 706 -2.16 -30.80 -31.13
CA LEU A 706 -1.64 -31.68 -32.18
C LEU A 706 -2.69 -32.70 -32.63
N VAL A 707 -2.45 -33.35 -33.78
CA VAL A 707 -3.18 -34.52 -34.26
C VAL A 707 -2.21 -35.58 -34.80
N ALA A 708 -2.54 -36.86 -34.64
CA ALA A 708 -1.81 -37.96 -35.25
C ALA A 708 -2.79 -39.02 -35.75
N ASP A 709 -2.59 -39.52 -36.98
CA ASP A 709 -3.24 -40.76 -37.38
C ASP A 709 -2.62 -41.97 -36.68
N TYR A 710 -3.47 -42.91 -36.29
CA TYR A 710 -3.04 -44.14 -35.59
C TYR A 710 -3.57 -45.41 -36.24
N PHE A 711 -4.56 -45.31 -37.15
CA PHE A 711 -5.07 -46.48 -37.88
C PHE A 711 -5.71 -46.09 -39.21
N THR A 712 -5.53 -46.92 -40.24
CA THR A 712 -6.21 -46.77 -41.54
C THR A 712 -7.17 -47.94 -41.75
N LEU A 713 -8.46 -47.62 -41.92
CA LEU A 713 -9.55 -48.55 -42.16
C LEU A 713 -9.87 -48.55 -43.66
N THR A 714 -9.27 -49.48 -44.40
CA THR A 714 -9.42 -49.57 -45.86
C THR A 714 -10.83 -49.94 -46.31
N ASN A 715 -11.55 -50.78 -45.57
CA ASN A 715 -12.92 -51.20 -45.92
C ASN A 715 -13.94 -50.04 -45.94
N PRO A 716 -13.97 -49.11 -44.96
CA PRO A 716 -14.82 -47.91 -45.03
C PRO A 716 -14.16 -46.71 -45.74
N GLY A 717 -12.88 -46.77 -46.10
CA GLY A 717 -12.16 -45.61 -46.67
C GLY A 717 -11.86 -44.50 -45.65
N GLU A 718 -11.54 -44.87 -44.40
CA GLU A 718 -11.35 -43.92 -43.29
C GLU A 718 -9.95 -44.03 -42.66
N VAL A 719 -9.46 -42.93 -42.11
CA VAL A 719 -8.28 -42.85 -41.24
C VAL A 719 -8.73 -42.35 -39.87
N ARG A 720 -8.28 -43.02 -38.80
CA ARG A 720 -8.58 -42.68 -37.40
C ARG A 720 -7.44 -41.86 -36.80
N TYR A 721 -7.80 -40.83 -36.04
CA TYR A 721 -6.89 -39.87 -35.43
C TYR A 721 -7.14 -39.72 -33.94
N LEU A 722 -6.06 -39.50 -33.19
CA LEU A 722 -6.11 -38.91 -31.85
C LEU A 722 -5.51 -37.51 -31.92
N GLY A 723 -5.99 -36.60 -31.08
CA GLY A 723 -5.47 -35.25 -30.98
C GLY A 723 -5.52 -34.70 -29.56
N VAL A 724 -4.79 -33.61 -29.37
CA VAL A 724 -4.69 -32.83 -28.14
C VAL A 724 -5.14 -31.40 -28.46
N GLU A 725 -5.89 -30.77 -27.56
CA GLU A 725 -6.23 -29.36 -27.61
C GLU A 725 -5.41 -28.57 -26.57
N LYS A 726 -5.67 -27.27 -26.43
CA LYS A 726 -5.06 -26.43 -25.39
C LYS A 726 -5.22 -27.07 -24.00
N ALA A 727 -4.17 -27.00 -23.18
CA ALA A 727 -4.20 -27.47 -21.80
C ALA A 727 -5.27 -26.73 -20.98
N ALA A 728 -5.89 -27.43 -20.03
CA ALA A 728 -6.83 -26.88 -19.07
C ALA A 728 -6.26 -27.01 -17.64
N LEU A 729 -6.75 -26.25 -16.66
CA LEU A 729 -6.38 -26.46 -15.26
C LEU A 729 -7.29 -27.50 -14.59
N GLY A 730 -6.67 -28.47 -13.92
CA GLY A 730 -7.33 -29.35 -12.96
C GLY A 730 -7.14 -28.85 -11.53
N VAL A 731 -8.12 -29.11 -10.67
CA VAL A 731 -8.01 -28.96 -9.21
C VAL A 731 -8.11 -30.35 -8.59
N PHE A 732 -7.10 -30.73 -7.81
CA PHE A 732 -6.95 -32.06 -7.25
C PHE A 732 -6.97 -31.98 -5.73
N VAL A 733 -7.81 -32.79 -5.08
CA VAL A 733 -7.72 -33.00 -3.64
C VAL A 733 -6.70 -34.10 -3.40
N VAL A 734 -5.68 -33.80 -2.60
CA VAL A 734 -4.61 -34.73 -2.23
C VAL A 734 -4.73 -34.99 -0.73
N ASP A 735 -5.12 -36.21 -0.38
CA ASP A 735 -5.31 -36.72 0.99
C ASP A 735 -4.14 -37.63 1.44
N THR A 736 -2.98 -37.47 0.80
CA THR A 736 -1.74 -38.21 1.05
C THR A 736 -0.58 -37.24 1.32
N GLY A 737 0.46 -37.73 2.00
CA GLY A 737 1.65 -36.93 2.35
C GLY A 737 1.42 -35.80 3.36
N GLY A 738 0.40 -35.88 4.21
CA GLY A 738 0.16 -34.88 5.24
C GLY A 738 -1.33 -34.63 5.49
N GLU A 739 -1.67 -33.37 5.82
CA GLU A 739 -3.07 -32.92 5.85
C GLU A 739 -3.69 -32.95 4.44
N THR A 740 -5.02 -32.90 4.35
CA THR A 740 -5.70 -32.85 3.05
C THR A 740 -5.48 -31.51 2.36
N ARG A 741 -4.87 -31.53 1.18
CA ARG A 741 -4.44 -30.37 0.40
C ARG A 741 -5.25 -30.23 -0.89
N ALA A 742 -5.33 -29.02 -1.44
CA ALA A 742 -5.85 -28.77 -2.77
C ALA A 742 -4.70 -28.30 -3.68
N MET A 743 -4.45 -29.04 -4.77
CA MET A 743 -3.38 -28.79 -5.73
C MET A 743 -3.98 -28.36 -7.07
N VAL A 744 -3.29 -27.48 -7.80
CA VAL A 744 -3.74 -26.97 -9.11
C VAL A 744 -2.63 -27.20 -10.13
N GLY A 745 -2.97 -27.73 -11.31
CA GLY A 745 -1.99 -28.02 -12.35
C GLY A 745 -2.62 -28.18 -13.74
N PRO A 746 -1.83 -28.02 -14.81
CA PRO A 746 -2.31 -28.19 -16.18
C PRO A 746 -2.54 -29.67 -16.52
N ILE A 747 -3.61 -29.94 -17.26
CA ILE A 747 -3.98 -31.25 -17.81
C ILE A 747 -4.21 -31.15 -19.32
N ALA A 748 -3.86 -32.23 -20.04
CA ALA A 748 -4.14 -32.35 -21.46
C ALA A 748 -5.62 -32.59 -21.73
N LYS A 749 -6.18 -31.90 -22.72
CA LYS A 749 -7.53 -32.15 -23.26
C LYS A 749 -7.39 -32.92 -24.56
N THR A 750 -7.87 -34.16 -24.64
CA THR A 750 -7.66 -35.05 -25.80
C THR A 750 -8.95 -35.46 -26.48
N TYR A 751 -8.89 -35.80 -27.77
CA TYR A 751 -10.03 -36.26 -28.57
C TYR A 751 -9.63 -37.33 -29.60
N GLU A 752 -10.60 -38.11 -30.07
CA GLU A 752 -10.54 -38.89 -31.31
C GLU A 752 -11.33 -38.20 -32.43
N THR A 753 -10.92 -38.43 -33.67
CA THR A 753 -11.67 -38.04 -34.87
C THR A 753 -11.34 -38.97 -36.04
N PHE A 754 -11.96 -38.74 -37.20
CA PHE A 754 -11.67 -39.48 -38.42
C PHE A 754 -11.77 -38.58 -39.65
N ALA A 755 -11.09 -38.98 -40.73
CA ALA A 755 -11.19 -38.35 -42.03
C ALA A 755 -11.11 -39.41 -43.16
N PRO A 756 -11.62 -39.12 -44.36
CA PRO A 756 -11.49 -40.03 -45.50
C PRO A 756 -10.03 -40.32 -45.88
N THR A 757 -9.76 -41.48 -46.48
CA THR A 757 -8.41 -41.86 -46.93
C THR A 757 -7.78 -40.89 -47.93
N GLU A 758 -8.61 -40.13 -48.66
CA GLU A 758 -8.21 -39.16 -49.67
C GLU A 758 -7.88 -37.78 -49.08
N ARG A 759 -8.19 -37.55 -47.79
CA ARG A 759 -8.08 -36.25 -47.13
C ARG A 759 -7.58 -36.40 -45.70
N ARG A 760 -6.31 -36.77 -45.57
CA ARG A 760 -5.64 -36.86 -44.26
C ARG A 760 -5.57 -35.50 -43.56
N LEU A 761 -5.50 -35.54 -42.22
CA LEU A 761 -5.40 -34.37 -41.36
C LEU A 761 -3.96 -34.12 -40.95
N ASP A 762 -3.56 -32.86 -40.99
CA ASP A 762 -2.45 -32.29 -40.24
C ASP A 762 -2.97 -31.44 -39.06
N ASP A 763 -2.08 -30.87 -38.26
CA ASP A 763 -2.44 -30.05 -37.10
C ASP A 763 -3.30 -28.83 -37.48
N GLU A 764 -3.05 -28.21 -38.65
CA GLU A 764 -3.79 -27.04 -39.12
C GLU A 764 -5.22 -27.40 -39.55
N ALA A 765 -5.38 -28.50 -40.29
CA ALA A 765 -6.68 -29.04 -40.65
C ALA A 765 -7.46 -29.51 -39.41
N ALA A 766 -6.78 -30.12 -38.43
CA ALA A 766 -7.41 -30.61 -37.20
C ALA A 766 -7.89 -29.50 -36.26
N ARG A 767 -7.21 -28.35 -36.23
CA ARG A 767 -7.70 -27.12 -35.55
C ARG A 767 -9.04 -26.63 -36.12
N LYS A 768 -9.28 -26.85 -37.42
CA LYS A 768 -10.49 -26.41 -38.16
C LYS A 768 -11.65 -27.41 -38.10
N ILE A 769 -11.49 -28.55 -37.42
CA ILE A 769 -12.57 -29.54 -37.24
C ILE A 769 -13.58 -29.02 -36.22
N ASP A 770 -14.85 -28.96 -36.62
CA ASP A 770 -16.01 -28.72 -35.74
C ASP A 770 -15.90 -29.56 -34.47
N ALA A 771 -15.99 -28.93 -33.30
CA ALA A 771 -15.83 -29.59 -32.01
C ALA A 771 -16.80 -30.77 -31.80
N ARG A 772 -17.96 -30.81 -32.48
CA ARG A 772 -18.91 -31.94 -32.45
C ARG A 772 -18.38 -33.20 -33.12
N ASN A 773 -17.42 -33.05 -34.05
CA ASN A 773 -16.72 -34.14 -34.71
C ASN A 773 -15.45 -34.58 -33.96
N LYS A 774 -15.05 -33.85 -32.91
CA LYS A 774 -14.02 -34.28 -31.95
C LYS A 774 -14.71 -35.02 -30.81
N ARG A 775 -14.56 -36.34 -30.76
CA ARG A 775 -15.18 -37.18 -29.71
C ARG A 775 -14.19 -37.39 -28.58
N ALA A 776 -14.64 -37.39 -27.34
CA ALA A 776 -13.76 -37.51 -26.19
C ALA A 776 -14.49 -38.13 -24.98
N GLY A 777 -14.95 -39.38 -25.14
CA GLY A 777 -15.79 -40.06 -24.14
C GLY A 777 -15.14 -40.22 -22.75
N TRP A 778 -13.80 -40.12 -22.69
CA TRP A 778 -13.02 -40.16 -21.45
C TRP A 778 -12.94 -38.81 -20.71
N LEU A 779 -13.32 -37.68 -21.32
CA LEU A 779 -13.32 -36.36 -20.67
C LEU A 779 -14.53 -36.13 -19.74
N GLY A 780 -15.17 -37.19 -19.24
CA GLY A 780 -16.32 -37.10 -18.32
C GLY A 780 -16.02 -36.42 -16.98
N PHE A 781 -14.74 -36.19 -16.66
CA PHE A 781 -14.29 -35.40 -15.52
C PHE A 781 -14.28 -33.88 -15.79
N MET A 782 -14.34 -33.44 -17.05
CA MET A 782 -14.38 -32.01 -17.37
C MET A 782 -15.77 -31.45 -17.10
N ALA A 783 -15.85 -30.41 -16.28
CA ALA A 783 -17.08 -29.65 -16.14
C ALA A 783 -17.49 -29.07 -17.52
N PRO A 784 -18.79 -29.09 -17.88
CA PRO A 784 -19.23 -28.48 -19.13
C PRO A 784 -18.88 -26.99 -19.11
N GLN A 785 -18.36 -26.47 -20.23
CA GLN A 785 -18.21 -25.03 -20.40
C GLN A 785 -19.58 -24.38 -20.18
N ARG A 786 -19.67 -23.50 -19.18
CA ARG A 786 -20.85 -22.66 -19.02
C ARG A 786 -20.74 -21.56 -20.07
N PRO A 787 -21.70 -21.42 -20.99
CA PRO A 787 -21.75 -20.23 -21.82
C PRO A 787 -21.96 -19.03 -20.90
N ASP A 788 -21.16 -17.98 -21.08
CA ASP A 788 -21.44 -16.72 -20.41
C ASP A 788 -22.80 -16.20 -20.87
N PRO A 789 -23.61 -15.64 -19.97
CA PRO A 789 -24.91 -15.12 -20.33
C PRO A 789 -24.74 -13.92 -21.25
N ALA A 790 -25.42 -13.93 -22.40
CA ALA A 790 -25.54 -12.77 -23.27
C ALA A 790 -26.34 -11.68 -22.54
N ILE A 791 -25.65 -10.79 -21.83
CA ILE A 791 -26.19 -9.66 -21.07
C ILE A 791 -25.41 -8.40 -21.45
N ALA A 792 -26.13 -7.33 -21.74
CA ALA A 792 -25.56 -6.02 -22.03
C ALA A 792 -26.14 -5.01 -21.05
N ALA A 793 -25.29 -4.14 -20.49
CA ALA A 793 -25.70 -3.07 -19.60
C ALA A 793 -24.98 -1.76 -19.92
N ARG A 794 -25.69 -0.63 -19.85
CA ARG A 794 -25.14 0.72 -20.03
C ARG A 794 -25.63 1.65 -18.93
N LEU A 795 -24.69 2.33 -18.28
CA LEU A 795 -24.93 3.27 -17.18
C LEU A 795 -25.12 4.70 -17.74
N PHE A 796 -26.17 5.38 -17.29
CA PHE A 796 -26.53 6.74 -17.67
C PHE A 796 -26.73 7.62 -16.42
N LYS A 797 -26.37 8.90 -16.52
CA LYS A 797 -26.60 9.91 -15.47
C LYS A 797 -27.89 10.69 -15.74
N CYS A 798 -28.83 10.69 -14.80
CA CYS A 798 -30.04 11.51 -14.86
C CYS A 798 -30.02 12.61 -13.80
N HIS A 799 -30.98 13.54 -13.86
CA HIS A 799 -31.04 14.68 -12.94
C HIS A 799 -31.36 14.26 -11.48
N ASP A 800 -31.93 13.06 -11.30
CA ASP A 800 -32.39 12.49 -10.03
C ASP A 800 -31.53 11.30 -9.54
N GLY A 801 -30.38 11.06 -10.19
CA GLY A 801 -29.45 9.97 -9.84
C GLY A 801 -28.91 9.21 -11.05
N ALA A 802 -28.65 7.91 -10.87
CA ALA A 802 -28.16 7.04 -11.93
C ALA A 802 -29.28 6.17 -12.54
N ARG A 803 -29.07 5.73 -13.78
CA ARG A 803 -29.88 4.73 -14.47
C ARG A 803 -28.98 3.66 -15.09
N VAL A 804 -29.33 2.40 -14.95
CA VAL A 804 -28.68 1.30 -15.68
C VAL A 804 -29.70 0.72 -16.63
N VAL A 805 -29.44 0.78 -17.93
CA VAL A 805 -30.22 0.04 -18.92
C VAL A 805 -29.59 -1.33 -19.06
N VAL A 806 -30.37 -2.40 -18.86
CA VAL A 806 -29.90 -3.79 -19.00
C VAL A 806 -30.79 -4.53 -20.00
N ARG A 807 -30.20 -5.41 -20.80
CA ARG A 807 -30.89 -6.27 -21.77
C ARG A 807 -30.21 -7.65 -21.80
N THR A 808 -30.97 -8.71 -22.07
CA THR A 808 -30.43 -10.08 -22.24
C THR A 808 -30.73 -10.62 -23.63
N GLY A 809 -29.85 -11.44 -24.22
CA GLY A 809 -30.11 -12.12 -25.51
C GLY A 809 -31.20 -13.21 -25.42
N SER A 810 -31.51 -13.67 -24.20
CA SER A 810 -32.45 -14.74 -23.88
C SER A 810 -33.75 -14.23 -23.23
N ALA A 811 -34.64 -15.15 -22.87
CA ALA A 811 -35.91 -14.88 -22.21
C ALA A 811 -35.76 -14.23 -20.83
N ALA A 812 -36.84 -13.64 -20.34
CA ALA A 812 -36.86 -12.82 -19.13
C ALA A 812 -36.26 -13.55 -17.91
N SER A 813 -35.13 -13.04 -17.42
CA SER A 813 -34.36 -13.57 -16.30
C SER A 813 -34.23 -12.50 -15.21
N GLU A 814 -34.25 -12.87 -13.93
CA GLU A 814 -33.97 -11.90 -12.86
C GLU A 814 -32.51 -11.45 -12.92
N VAL A 815 -32.32 -10.17 -13.19
CA VAL A 815 -31.03 -9.49 -13.05
C VAL A 815 -31.10 -8.58 -11.84
N SER A 816 -30.19 -8.78 -10.91
CA SER A 816 -29.91 -7.83 -9.84
C SER A 816 -28.79 -6.89 -10.27
N VAL A 817 -28.98 -5.60 -10.00
CA VAL A 817 -28.03 -4.54 -10.33
C VAL A 817 -27.65 -3.81 -9.06
N SER A 818 -26.35 -3.75 -8.77
CA SER A 818 -25.78 -2.94 -7.69
C SER A 818 -24.85 -1.89 -8.30
N LEU A 819 -24.94 -0.66 -7.82
CA LEU A 819 -23.91 0.36 -8.08
C LEU A 819 -22.91 0.30 -6.94
N LEU A 820 -21.63 0.21 -7.28
CA LEU A 820 -20.54 0.13 -6.31
C LEU A 820 -19.70 1.41 -6.33
N ASP A 821 -19.05 1.69 -5.22
CA ASP A 821 -17.97 2.66 -5.15
C ASP A 821 -16.62 2.02 -5.54
N HIS A 822 -15.54 2.78 -5.36
CA HIS A 822 -14.18 2.37 -5.69
C HIS A 822 -13.55 1.30 -4.79
N HIS A 823 -14.20 0.94 -3.67
CA HIS A 823 -13.82 -0.19 -2.82
C HIS A 823 -14.61 -1.46 -3.14
N GLY A 824 -15.62 -1.36 -4.02
CA GLY A 824 -16.56 -2.43 -4.31
C GLY A 824 -17.76 -2.46 -3.36
N ASP A 825 -17.92 -1.44 -2.50
CA ASP A 825 -19.04 -1.34 -1.58
C ASP A 825 -20.29 -0.77 -2.26
N ALA A 826 -21.47 -1.29 -1.90
CA ALA A 826 -22.71 -0.94 -2.58
C ALA A 826 -23.22 0.46 -2.16
N LEU A 827 -23.33 1.36 -3.13
CA LEU A 827 -23.85 2.75 -2.99
C LEU A 827 -25.34 2.84 -2.63
N GLY A 828 -26.00 1.69 -2.51
CA GLY A 828 -27.41 1.52 -2.16
C GLY A 828 -27.79 0.04 -2.23
N PRO A 829 -29.01 -0.35 -1.81
CA PRO A 829 -29.48 -1.72 -1.97
C PRO A 829 -29.50 -2.14 -3.45
N ALA A 830 -29.07 -3.37 -3.72
CA ALA A 830 -29.21 -3.97 -5.04
C ALA A 830 -30.69 -4.00 -5.46
N VAL A 831 -30.95 -3.70 -6.73
CA VAL A 831 -32.32 -3.69 -7.29
C VAL A 831 -32.46 -4.78 -8.34
N THR A 832 -33.46 -5.63 -8.17
CA THR A 832 -33.71 -6.80 -9.01
C THR A 832 -34.95 -6.60 -9.87
N ALA A 833 -34.87 -6.99 -11.15
CA ALA A 833 -36.03 -7.05 -12.03
C ALA A 833 -35.82 -8.13 -13.11
N ALA A 834 -36.94 -8.68 -13.63
CA ALA A 834 -36.89 -9.59 -14.76
C ALA A 834 -36.56 -8.83 -16.07
N VAL A 835 -35.36 -9.03 -16.62
CA VAL A 835 -34.84 -8.41 -17.85
C VAL A 835 -34.86 -9.44 -18.98
N GLY A 836 -35.28 -9.03 -20.18
CA GLY A 836 -35.33 -9.88 -21.37
C GLY A 836 -34.64 -9.24 -22.57
N ARG A 837 -35.04 -9.66 -23.78
CA ARG A 837 -34.63 -9.04 -25.05
C ARG A 837 -35.03 -7.57 -25.20
N GLU A 838 -36.07 -7.14 -24.50
CA GLU A 838 -36.40 -5.73 -24.37
C GLU A 838 -35.57 -5.09 -23.24
N PRO A 839 -34.89 -3.96 -23.49
CA PRO A 839 -34.08 -3.29 -22.47
C PRO A 839 -34.95 -2.74 -21.34
N LYS A 840 -34.48 -2.91 -20.09
CA LYS A 840 -35.12 -2.37 -18.89
C LYS A 840 -34.21 -1.42 -18.13
N VAL A 841 -34.82 -0.38 -17.55
CA VAL A 841 -34.11 0.68 -16.85
C VAL A 841 -34.23 0.52 -15.34
N PHE A 842 -33.11 0.30 -14.67
CA PHE A 842 -32.97 0.33 -13.21
C PHE A 842 -32.60 1.75 -12.78
N ALA A 843 -33.06 2.21 -11.62
CA ALA A 843 -32.80 3.56 -11.15
C ALA A 843 -32.29 3.60 -9.70
N PHE A 844 -31.33 4.49 -9.47
CA PHE A 844 -30.66 4.65 -8.18
C PHE A 844 -30.65 6.13 -7.81
N THR A 845 -31.36 6.50 -6.75
CA THR A 845 -31.12 7.78 -6.09
C THR A 845 -29.80 7.68 -5.35
N LEU A 846 -28.79 8.41 -5.82
CA LEU A 846 -27.49 8.47 -5.18
C LEU A 846 -27.57 9.37 -3.92
N PRO A 847 -26.83 9.08 -2.85
CA PRO A 847 -26.64 10.04 -1.75
C PRO A 847 -26.11 11.37 -2.29
N ASP A 848 -26.48 12.50 -1.68
CA ASP A 848 -26.08 13.84 -2.14
C ASP A 848 -24.55 13.95 -2.29
N ALA A 849 -23.79 13.45 -1.31
CA ALA A 849 -22.33 13.39 -1.34
C ALA A 849 -21.75 12.61 -2.52
N VAL A 850 -22.46 11.59 -3.04
CA VAL A 850 -22.02 10.76 -4.17
C VAL A 850 -22.44 11.41 -5.49
N ARG A 851 -23.66 11.94 -5.58
CA ARG A 851 -24.19 12.66 -6.75
C ARG A 851 -23.32 13.86 -7.14
N ASP A 852 -22.81 14.56 -6.12
CA ASP A 852 -22.12 15.84 -6.25
C ASP A 852 -20.58 15.69 -6.28
N SER A 853 -20.05 14.47 -6.10
CA SER A 853 -18.63 14.13 -6.18
C SER A 853 -18.08 14.01 -7.61
N ARG A 854 -16.75 14.15 -7.79
CA ARG A 854 -16.04 13.86 -9.07
C ARG A 854 -15.77 12.37 -9.31
N ARG A 855 -16.18 11.50 -8.39
CA ARG A 855 -15.90 10.06 -8.32
C ARG A 855 -17.12 9.37 -7.73
N GLY A 856 -18.14 9.18 -8.58
CA GLY A 856 -19.46 8.71 -8.17
C GLY A 856 -19.56 7.19 -8.16
N VAL A 857 -20.20 6.65 -9.19
CA VAL A 857 -20.35 5.20 -9.39
C VAL A 857 -19.06 4.69 -10.06
N GLU A 858 -18.27 3.90 -9.35
CA GLU A 858 -16.98 3.37 -9.84
C GLU A 858 -16.98 1.84 -10.04
N GLY A 859 -18.08 1.17 -9.71
CA GLY A 859 -18.36 -0.21 -10.14
C GLY A 859 -19.82 -0.43 -10.51
N LEU A 860 -20.05 -1.36 -11.45
CA LEU A 860 -21.37 -1.89 -11.77
C LEU A 860 -21.35 -3.40 -11.55
N GLN A 861 -22.12 -3.89 -10.58
CA GLN A 861 -22.35 -5.32 -10.40
C GLN A 861 -23.63 -5.74 -11.11
N LEU A 862 -23.51 -6.72 -12.00
CA LEU A 862 -24.63 -7.44 -12.57
C LEU A 862 -24.64 -8.86 -12.01
N GLN A 863 -25.77 -9.30 -11.48
CA GLN A 863 -25.95 -10.68 -11.02
C GLN A 863 -27.17 -11.30 -11.70
N MET A 864 -26.99 -12.49 -12.27
CA MET A 864 -28.06 -13.29 -12.86
C MET A 864 -27.93 -14.73 -12.36
N GLY A 865 -28.73 -15.09 -11.35
CA GLY A 865 -28.60 -16.35 -10.62
C GLY A 865 -27.24 -16.47 -9.92
N ARG A 866 -26.45 -17.48 -10.30
CA ARG A 866 -25.07 -17.71 -9.79
C ARG A 866 -23.97 -17.07 -10.64
N TRP A 867 -24.30 -16.44 -11.76
CA TRP A 867 -23.35 -15.61 -12.50
C TRP A 867 -23.36 -14.21 -11.90
N SER A 868 -22.19 -13.67 -11.60
CA SER A 868 -21.99 -12.31 -11.15
C SER A 868 -20.77 -11.74 -11.85
N HIS A 869 -20.90 -10.54 -12.40
CA HIS A 869 -19.80 -9.81 -13.01
C HIS A 869 -19.76 -8.40 -12.43
N VAL A 870 -18.57 -7.94 -12.07
CA VAL A 870 -18.31 -6.58 -11.61
C VAL A 870 -17.50 -5.90 -12.70
N VAL A 871 -18.09 -4.89 -13.33
CA VAL A 871 -17.39 -4.01 -14.27
C VAL A 871 -16.79 -2.86 -13.47
N GLY A 872 -15.47 -2.71 -13.50
CA GLY A 872 -14.80 -1.51 -12.99
C GLY A 872 -15.14 -0.31 -13.88
N VAL A 873 -15.82 0.69 -13.33
CA VAL A 873 -16.27 1.87 -14.07
C VAL A 873 -15.23 2.97 -13.89
N SER A 874 -14.20 2.97 -14.74
CA SER A 874 -13.19 4.03 -14.68
C SER A 874 -13.79 5.39 -15.06
N ALA A 875 -13.66 6.35 -14.15
CA ALA A 875 -13.92 7.79 -14.34
C ALA A 875 -15.38 8.22 -14.64
N TYR A 876 -16.21 8.25 -13.59
CA TYR A 876 -17.46 9.02 -13.54
C TYR A 876 -17.19 10.56 -13.46
N ARG A 877 -16.63 11.18 -14.52
CA ARG A 877 -16.24 12.61 -14.49
C ARG A 877 -17.45 13.57 -14.49
N ASN A 878 -17.52 14.42 -13.48
CA ASN A 878 -18.39 15.61 -13.46
C ASN A 878 -17.73 16.79 -14.17
N ASP A 879 -17.96 16.93 -15.48
CA ASP A 879 -17.72 18.22 -16.16
C ASP A 879 -18.92 19.15 -15.91
N VAL A 880 -18.65 20.24 -15.18
CA VAL A 880 -19.66 21.23 -14.77
C VAL A 880 -19.82 22.28 -15.87
N GLY A 881 -20.86 22.11 -16.69
CA GLY A 881 -21.26 23.08 -17.71
C GLY A 881 -22.79 23.19 -17.80
N ASP A 882 -23.34 24.31 -17.35
CA ASP A 882 -24.79 24.59 -17.36
C ASP A 882 -25.29 24.96 -18.78
N ASP A 883 -25.38 23.99 -19.68
CA ASP A 883 -26.15 24.12 -20.93
C ASP A 883 -27.07 22.90 -21.15
N PRO A 884 -28.41 23.04 -20.99
CA PRO A 884 -29.38 21.97 -21.24
C PRO A 884 -29.49 21.52 -22.71
N LEU A 885 -28.85 22.23 -23.65
CA LEU A 885 -28.94 22.00 -25.09
C LEU A 885 -27.60 21.63 -25.75
N SER A 886 -26.49 21.62 -24.99
CA SER A 886 -25.19 21.19 -25.52
C SER A 886 -25.05 19.66 -25.47
N PRO A 887 -24.57 19.00 -26.55
CA PRO A 887 -24.23 17.58 -26.51
C PRO A 887 -22.94 17.42 -25.68
N ALA A 888 -23.11 17.13 -24.39
CA ALA A 888 -21.99 16.69 -23.55
C ALA A 888 -21.32 15.45 -24.19
N PRO A 889 -19.98 15.33 -24.12
CA PRO A 889 -19.30 14.15 -24.65
C PRO A 889 -19.80 12.91 -23.93
N GLU A 890 -20.47 12.02 -24.66
CA GLU A 890 -20.97 10.76 -24.11
C GLU A 890 -19.76 9.89 -23.73
N SER A 891 -19.69 9.48 -22.46
CA SER A 891 -18.75 8.44 -22.03
C SER A 891 -19.25 7.10 -22.58
N TRP A 892 -18.62 6.62 -23.65
CA TRP A 892 -18.88 5.31 -24.24
C TRP A 892 -18.35 4.21 -23.33
N PHE A 893 -19.15 3.17 -23.11
CA PHE A 893 -18.74 1.93 -22.45
C PHE A 893 -19.25 0.75 -23.28
N ASP A 894 -18.36 0.15 -24.06
CA ASP A 894 -18.59 -1.16 -24.67
C ASP A 894 -18.22 -2.23 -23.64
N VAL A 895 -19.23 -2.88 -23.06
CA VAL A 895 -19.03 -4.15 -22.35
C VAL A 895 -19.14 -5.27 -23.38
N ASP A 896 -18.09 -5.45 -24.17
CA ASP A 896 -17.96 -6.60 -25.05
C ASP A 896 -17.53 -7.82 -24.22
N LEU A 897 -18.49 -8.71 -23.93
CA LEU A 897 -18.26 -9.95 -23.17
C LEU A 897 -17.55 -11.04 -23.99
N GLY A 898 -17.00 -10.73 -25.18
CA GLY A 898 -16.19 -11.64 -25.99
C GLY A 898 -14.69 -11.66 -25.68
N GLY A 899 -14.16 -10.70 -24.91
CA GLY A 899 -12.72 -10.56 -24.65
C GLY A 899 -12.16 -11.47 -23.53
N PRO A 900 -10.90 -11.93 -23.61
CA PRO A 900 -10.26 -12.64 -22.50
C PRO A 900 -10.10 -11.72 -21.28
N ARG A 901 -10.15 -12.32 -20.08
CA ARG A 901 -10.03 -11.61 -18.79
C ARG A 901 -8.79 -10.70 -18.75
N ALA A 902 -9.00 -9.41 -18.55
CA ALA A 902 -8.01 -8.61 -17.84
C ALA A 902 -7.89 -9.18 -16.41
N ALA A 903 -6.66 -9.45 -15.97
CA ALA A 903 -6.36 -9.69 -14.57
C ALA A 903 -6.54 -8.37 -13.78
N PRO A 904 -6.86 -8.43 -12.46
CA PRO A 904 -6.95 -7.25 -11.61
C PRO A 904 -5.61 -6.51 -11.47
#